data_AF-A0A8J6NSX2-F1
#
_entry.id   AF-A0A8J6NSX2-F1
#
_cell.length_a   1.000
_cell.length_b   1.000
_cell.length_c   1.000
_cell.angle_alpha   90.00
_cell.angle_beta   90.00
_cell.angle_gamma   90.00
#
_symmetry.space_group_name_H-M   'P 1'
#
loop_
_entity.id
_entity.type
_entity.pdbx_description
1 polymer ?
#
loop_
_entity_poly.entity_id
_entity_poly.type
_entity_poly.pdbx_seq_one_letter_code
_entity_poly.pdbx_strand_id
1 'polypeptide(L)'
;MKALVDLCKPRASVFDSARLDTVYNLDDLPSIHPEEFLSENYVTEGMRILLTEGFNRLEGKTTSASGTFLLSQSMGGGKTHNLITLGLLAKHPKYRKQVMADFFKPGDLGAVTVVAFSGRKTSTPFGIWGEIAEQLNRKAVFNEFYSPLKPPDPNKWVELLRGEPVLILLDELPPYFEAARAVAVGDTYLDRLTEIALANLLVAVNSNKLPRACVVITDLSGTAYAGGGDSIIKVLQSLNDLEQEVNRNVIRIDPVKINTNEIYHILRTRIFEKTPPIADIEEVADAYGVAVDNAKKMGLSEVSPDQLKTDIRNAYPFHPAIRDLYARFKENRGFQQTRALIRIMRIIVSHLWNSGAAAKHGLIGPYEFNLQDASMLGEIRQINAGLEVAIARDIAAEGGSALAQQIDSGATTDAQDIAKLIFLSSLSTATNPVLGLSRSEILGYIAAPDRDIVKLRGVFDRLQADAWYLHAARDGKLFFKNVENLKAKVATYARNKLREQREKELRDRLGEMFKVTTRAAYQKIQALPALDQIQLQQDSVTLVVFRPADDSFRAIDEFYKNQQYKNRVCFLTGAAKAYDTVLERAAELSAIRTIIGEMDQEGVRESDPQYIEATEIRSKLEGRFYQACRETFTILH
;
A
#
# COMPACT_ATOMS: atom_id res chain seq x y z
N MET A 1 26.75 -17.74 3.72
CA MET A 1 25.68 -16.97 4.39
C MET A 1 24.71 -17.95 5.03
N LYS A 2 24.40 -17.76 6.32
CA LYS A 2 23.39 -18.54 7.06
C LYS A 2 21.96 -18.15 6.67
N ALA A 3 21.01 -19.08 6.78
CA ALA A 3 19.62 -18.84 6.43
C ALA A 3 18.80 -18.30 7.62
N LEU A 4 17.63 -17.72 7.34
CA LEU A 4 16.69 -17.23 8.35
C LEU A 4 16.30 -18.33 9.35
N VAL A 5 16.10 -19.57 8.87
CA VAL A 5 15.71 -20.70 9.74
C VAL A 5 16.78 -21.05 10.78
N ASP A 6 18.06 -20.80 10.48
CA ASP A 6 19.18 -21.06 11.38
C ASP A 6 19.37 -19.94 12.41
N LEU A 7 19.02 -18.72 12.02
CA LEU A 7 19.30 -17.50 12.78
C LEU A 7 18.12 -17.00 13.62
N CYS A 8 16.89 -17.27 13.18
CA CYS A 8 15.67 -16.70 13.75
C CYS A 8 14.68 -17.79 14.15
N LYS A 9 14.02 -17.59 15.30
CA LYS A 9 12.90 -18.42 15.75
C LYS A 9 11.63 -17.56 15.85
N PRO A 10 10.66 -17.69 14.94
CA PRO A 10 9.37 -17.03 15.08
C PRO A 10 8.65 -17.52 16.34
N ARG A 11 7.85 -16.66 16.94
CA ARG A 11 6.99 -17.03 18.08
C ARG A 11 5.89 -17.98 17.62
N ALA A 12 5.42 -18.85 18.52
CA ALA A 12 4.31 -19.75 18.24
C ALA A 12 3.04 -19.02 17.79
N SER A 13 2.79 -17.82 18.33
CA SER A 13 1.67 -16.96 17.96
C SER A 13 1.67 -16.54 16.49
N VAL A 14 2.82 -16.54 15.79
CA VAL A 14 2.89 -16.21 14.36
C VAL A 14 2.12 -17.23 13.51
N PHE A 15 2.05 -18.48 13.96
CA PHE A 15 1.41 -19.58 13.24
C PHE A 15 -0.07 -19.77 13.61
N ASP A 16 -0.56 -19.02 14.61
CA ASP A 16 -1.94 -19.10 15.07
C ASP A 16 -2.82 -18.09 14.31
N SER A 17 -3.64 -18.60 13.40
CA SER A 17 -4.61 -17.82 12.64
C SER A 17 -5.77 -17.28 13.49
N ALA A 18 -6.08 -17.91 14.64
CA ALA A 18 -7.12 -17.42 15.56
C ALA A 18 -6.63 -16.23 16.40
N ARG A 19 -5.31 -16.13 16.62
CA ARG A 19 -4.65 -15.03 17.33
C ARG A 19 -4.27 -13.88 16.40
N LEU A 20 -4.97 -13.70 15.27
CA LEU A 20 -4.60 -12.69 14.25
C LEU A 20 -4.68 -11.23 14.73
N ASP A 21 -5.27 -10.96 15.89
CA ASP A 21 -4.95 -9.80 16.75
C ASP A 21 -5.89 -9.81 17.96
N THR A 22 -5.39 -10.12 19.16
CA THR A 22 -6.11 -9.71 20.37
C THR A 22 -5.95 -8.20 20.47
N VAL A 23 -6.94 -7.46 19.97
CA VAL A 23 -7.01 -6.01 20.16
C VAL A 23 -7.37 -5.78 21.60
N TYR A 24 -6.36 -5.54 22.42
CA TYR A 24 -6.61 -5.10 23.77
C TYR A 24 -7.21 -3.70 23.72
N ASN A 25 -8.40 -3.58 24.29
CA ASN A 25 -8.98 -2.31 24.65
C ASN A 25 -8.49 -1.93 26.05
N LEU A 26 -8.59 -0.65 26.39
CA LEU A 26 -8.22 -0.21 27.73
C LEU A 26 -9.04 -0.93 28.83
N ASP A 27 -10.29 -1.31 28.54
CA ASP A 27 -11.15 -2.04 29.47
C ASP A 27 -10.63 -3.47 29.79
N ASP A 28 -9.76 -4.02 28.94
CA ASP A 28 -9.12 -5.32 29.16
C ASP A 28 -7.96 -5.25 30.16
N LEU A 29 -7.53 -4.06 30.59
CA LEU A 29 -6.40 -3.89 31.53
C LEU A 29 -6.44 -4.82 32.76
N PRO A 30 -7.59 -5.15 33.37
CA PRO A 30 -7.65 -6.10 34.50
C PRO A 30 -7.40 -7.57 34.11
N SER A 31 -7.66 -7.97 32.87
CA SER A 31 -7.53 -9.36 32.39
C SER A 31 -6.20 -9.65 31.69
N ILE A 32 -5.40 -8.62 31.37
CA ILE A 32 -4.12 -8.77 30.68
C ILE A 32 -3.06 -9.38 31.59
N HIS A 33 -2.42 -10.45 31.14
CA HIS A 33 -1.23 -11.01 31.77
C HIS A 33 0.00 -10.12 31.50
N PRO A 34 0.58 -9.45 32.51
CA PRO A 34 1.60 -8.42 32.26
C PRO A 34 2.88 -9.00 31.65
N GLU A 35 3.27 -10.21 32.03
CA GLU A 35 4.50 -10.83 31.55
C GLU A 35 4.44 -11.15 30.05
N GLU A 36 3.36 -11.80 29.60
CA GLU A 36 3.15 -12.10 28.19
C GLU A 36 3.07 -10.81 27.37
N PHE A 37 2.26 -9.86 27.82
CA PHE A 37 2.10 -8.57 27.16
C PHE A 37 3.43 -7.82 27.05
N LEU A 38 4.16 -7.61 28.15
CA LEU A 38 5.40 -6.82 28.11
C LEU A 38 6.51 -7.52 27.30
N SER A 39 6.52 -8.86 27.22
CA SER A 39 7.52 -9.61 26.45
C SER A 39 7.39 -9.49 24.93
N GLU A 40 6.20 -9.14 24.44
CA GLU A 40 5.89 -8.99 23.01
C GLU A 40 5.94 -7.53 22.54
N ASN A 41 6.28 -6.60 23.43
CA ASN A 41 6.16 -5.18 23.16
C ASN A 41 7.46 -4.42 23.29
N TYR A 42 7.81 -3.74 22.19
CA TYR A 42 9.00 -2.92 22.13
C TYR A 42 8.72 -1.53 22.73
N VAL A 43 9.63 -1.07 23.59
CA VAL A 43 9.55 0.28 24.16
C VAL A 43 10.08 1.29 23.13
N THR A 44 9.14 1.96 22.46
CA THR A 44 9.43 3.05 21.52
C THR A 44 9.93 4.30 22.24
N GLU A 45 10.47 5.25 21.49
CA GLU A 45 10.92 6.55 22.03
C GLU A 45 9.74 7.34 22.60
N GLY A 46 8.59 7.33 21.94
CA GLY A 46 7.35 7.91 22.47
C GLY A 46 6.95 7.28 23.81
N MET A 47 7.02 5.95 23.90
CA MET A 47 6.75 5.23 25.15
C MET A 47 7.78 5.54 26.23
N ARG A 48 9.06 5.67 25.88
CA ARG A 48 10.14 6.06 26.80
C ARG A 48 9.86 7.42 27.43
N ILE A 49 9.44 8.40 26.64
CA ILE A 49 9.05 9.73 27.12
C ILE A 49 7.84 9.61 28.05
N LEU A 50 6.77 8.91 27.64
CA LEU A 50 5.57 8.74 28.45
C LEU A 50 5.86 8.06 29.80
N LEU A 51 6.64 6.98 29.78
CA LEU A 51 7.02 6.23 30.97
C LEU A 51 7.92 7.07 31.89
N THR A 52 8.90 7.79 31.34
CA THR A 52 9.81 8.63 32.13
C THR A 52 9.06 9.76 32.81
N GLU A 53 8.29 10.54 32.05
CA GLU A 53 7.56 11.70 32.58
C GLU A 53 6.39 11.26 33.48
N GLY A 54 5.68 10.20 33.11
CA GLY A 54 4.59 9.63 33.90
C GLY A 54 5.07 9.14 35.26
N PHE A 55 6.20 8.41 35.32
CA PHE A 55 6.75 7.97 36.61
C PHE A 55 7.44 9.09 37.40
N ASN A 56 8.09 10.06 36.74
CA ASN A 56 8.57 11.27 37.43
C ASN A 56 7.42 11.98 38.17
N ARG A 57 6.25 12.08 37.53
CA ARG A 57 5.03 12.62 38.12
C ARG A 57 4.51 11.74 39.26
N LEU A 58 4.28 10.44 39.02
CA LEU A 58 3.70 9.53 40.02
C LEU A 58 4.58 9.37 41.27
N GLU A 59 5.90 9.43 41.11
CA GLU A 59 6.86 9.36 42.21
C GLU A 59 6.98 10.70 42.97
N GLY A 60 6.44 11.80 42.43
CA GLY A 60 6.52 13.12 43.03
C GLY A 60 7.94 13.70 43.08
N LYS A 61 8.86 13.18 42.25
CA LYS A 61 10.28 13.58 42.23
C LYS A 61 10.49 15.02 41.74
N THR A 62 9.59 15.52 40.92
CA THR A 62 9.70 16.85 40.30
C THR A 62 8.38 17.59 40.38
N THR A 63 8.40 18.78 41.01
CA THR A 63 7.24 19.69 41.06
C THR A 63 6.91 20.34 39.72
N SER A 64 7.82 20.25 38.75
CA SER A 64 7.69 20.76 37.38
C SER A 64 7.22 19.72 36.35
N ALA A 65 7.11 18.43 36.70
CA ALA A 65 6.63 17.41 35.76
C ALA A 65 5.16 17.66 35.41
N SER A 66 4.85 17.61 34.12
CA SER A 66 3.47 17.73 33.65
C SER A 66 2.61 16.61 34.22
N GLY A 67 1.39 16.94 34.63
CA GLY A 67 0.41 15.96 35.08
C GLY A 67 -0.44 15.40 33.95
N THR A 68 -0.34 15.96 32.74
CA THR A 68 -1.24 15.64 31.62
C THR A 68 -0.46 15.33 30.34
N PHE A 69 -0.77 14.18 29.76
CA PHE A 69 -0.16 13.69 28.52
C PHE A 69 -1.23 13.46 27.46
N LEU A 70 -0.95 13.90 26.23
CA LEU A 70 -1.80 13.67 25.07
C LEU A 70 -1.07 12.77 24.08
N LEU A 71 -1.67 11.63 23.74
CA LEU A 71 -1.16 10.74 22.69
C LEU A 71 -1.84 11.11 21.37
N SER A 72 -1.11 11.83 20.50
CA SER A 72 -1.60 12.33 19.21
C SER A 72 -0.98 11.56 18.06
N GLN A 73 -1.73 10.70 17.36
CA GLN A 73 -1.24 10.01 16.15
C GLN A 73 -2.38 9.35 15.35
N SER A 74 -2.21 9.16 14.05
CA SER A 74 -3.09 8.38 13.18
C SER A 74 -3.43 6.98 13.73
N MET A 75 -4.60 6.45 13.30
CA MET A 75 -5.10 5.13 13.69
C MET A 75 -4.03 4.03 13.54
N GLY A 76 -3.88 3.20 14.59
CA GLY A 76 -2.90 2.11 14.61
C GLY A 76 -1.50 2.51 15.08
N GLY A 77 -1.29 3.75 15.52
CA GLY A 77 -0.01 4.25 16.05
C GLY A 77 0.37 3.80 17.47
N GLY A 78 -0.29 2.80 18.07
CA GLY A 78 0.11 2.24 19.36
C GLY A 78 -0.34 3.00 20.62
N LYS A 79 -1.37 3.86 20.55
CA LYS A 79 -1.87 4.65 21.70
C LYS A 79 -2.40 3.79 22.86
N THR A 80 -3.41 2.96 22.60
CA THR A 80 -3.97 2.03 23.60
C THR A 80 -2.88 1.12 24.16
N HIS A 81 -1.93 0.73 23.31
CA HIS A 81 -0.78 -0.06 23.72
C HIS A 81 0.11 0.68 24.75
N ASN A 82 0.43 1.96 24.53
CA ASN A 82 1.17 2.79 25.48
C ASN A 82 0.42 2.99 26.81
N LEU A 83 -0.89 3.20 26.70
CA LEU A 83 -1.83 3.34 27.81
C LEU A 83 -1.80 2.09 28.70
N ILE A 84 -1.93 0.92 28.10
CA ILE A 84 -1.89 -0.38 28.80
C ILE A 84 -0.51 -0.59 29.41
N THR A 85 0.59 -0.35 28.69
CA THR A 85 1.95 -0.51 29.24
C THR A 85 2.16 0.34 30.49
N LEU A 86 1.80 1.63 30.44
CA LEU A 86 1.89 2.52 31.61
C LEU A 86 0.99 2.02 32.75
N GLY A 87 -0.25 1.63 32.45
CA GLY A 87 -1.20 1.09 33.44
C GLY A 87 -0.72 -0.20 34.12
N LEU A 88 -0.15 -1.14 33.36
CA LEU A 88 0.40 -2.39 33.89
C LEU A 88 1.62 -2.13 34.77
N LEU A 89 2.55 -1.27 34.34
CA LEU A 89 3.72 -0.90 35.15
C LEU A 89 3.32 -0.12 36.41
N ALA A 90 2.27 0.69 36.34
CA ALA A 90 1.72 1.40 37.49
C ALA A 90 1.13 0.42 38.52
N LYS A 91 0.31 -0.55 38.09
CA LYS A 91 -0.28 -1.60 38.95
C LYS A 91 0.73 -2.62 39.48
N HIS A 92 1.77 -2.94 38.71
CA HIS A 92 2.69 -4.05 39.01
C HIS A 92 4.17 -3.59 39.09
N PRO A 93 4.62 -3.09 40.27
CA PRO A 93 5.97 -2.56 40.44
C PRO A 93 7.11 -3.50 40.02
N LYS A 94 6.92 -4.82 40.15
CA LYS A 94 7.93 -5.84 39.84
C LYS A 94 8.45 -5.79 38.39
N TYR A 95 7.64 -5.33 37.44
CA TYR A 95 8.03 -5.27 36.03
C TYR A 95 8.74 -3.97 35.63
N ARG A 96 8.73 -2.94 36.48
CA ARG A 96 9.30 -1.62 36.15
C ARG A 96 10.79 -1.69 35.85
N LYS A 97 11.55 -2.44 36.66
CA LYS A 97 13.00 -2.61 36.42
C LYS A 97 13.27 -3.36 35.12
N GLN A 98 12.49 -4.40 34.81
CA GLN A 98 12.64 -5.16 33.57
C GLN A 98 12.40 -4.30 32.33
N VAL A 99 11.44 -3.38 32.37
CA VAL A 99 11.04 -2.59 31.19
C VAL A 99 11.80 -1.26 31.09
N MET A 100 12.13 -0.64 32.23
CA MET A 100 12.57 0.76 32.27
C MET A 100 14.05 0.97 32.60
N ALA A 101 14.76 -0.02 33.16
CA ALA A 101 16.09 0.18 33.76
C ALA A 101 17.13 0.80 32.81
N ASP A 102 17.01 0.57 31.51
CA ASP A 102 17.94 1.09 30.50
C ASP A 102 17.81 2.61 30.26
N PHE A 103 16.73 3.24 30.74
CA PHE A 103 16.45 4.65 30.43
C PHE A 103 15.88 5.46 31.58
N PHE A 104 15.31 4.80 32.57
CA PHE A 104 14.77 5.41 33.76
C PHE A 104 15.01 4.49 34.94
N LYS A 105 15.46 5.04 36.06
CA LYS A 105 15.64 4.28 37.31
C LYS A 105 14.38 4.42 38.16
N PRO A 106 13.49 3.40 38.20
CA PRO A 106 12.27 3.48 39.01
C PRO A 106 12.64 3.63 40.48
N GLY A 107 11.95 4.52 41.19
CA GLY A 107 12.03 4.66 42.64
C GLY A 107 11.26 3.55 43.37
N ASP A 108 11.15 3.70 44.69
CA ASP A 108 10.46 2.74 45.58
C ASP A 108 8.94 2.93 45.62
N LEU A 109 8.36 3.50 44.56
CA LEU A 109 6.92 3.69 44.44
C LEU A 109 6.20 2.33 44.52
N GLY A 110 5.16 2.23 45.34
CA GLY A 110 4.31 1.04 45.43
C GLY A 110 3.41 0.85 44.21
N ALA A 111 2.41 -0.04 44.33
CA ALA A 111 1.36 -0.11 43.33
C ALA A 111 0.58 1.21 43.29
N VAL A 112 0.27 1.69 42.08
CA VAL A 112 -0.46 2.94 41.85
C VAL A 112 -1.93 2.63 41.58
N THR A 113 -2.83 3.49 42.07
CA THR A 113 -4.25 3.41 41.74
C THR A 113 -4.45 3.82 40.29
N VAL A 114 -4.95 2.90 39.46
CA VAL A 114 -5.19 3.16 38.03
C VAL A 114 -6.69 3.17 37.74
N VAL A 115 -7.14 4.29 37.20
CA VAL A 115 -8.49 4.49 36.67
C VAL A 115 -8.42 4.43 35.15
N ALA A 116 -9.30 3.67 34.54
CA ALA A 116 -9.36 3.46 33.10
C ALA A 116 -10.76 3.75 32.57
N PHE A 117 -10.86 4.56 31.51
CA PHE A 117 -12.12 4.89 30.88
C PHE A 117 -11.99 4.85 29.36
N SER A 118 -12.75 3.94 28.72
CA SER A 118 -12.94 3.95 27.26
C SER A 118 -14.13 4.83 26.88
N GLY A 119 -13.96 5.72 25.90
CA GLY A 119 -15.06 6.49 25.33
C GLY A 119 -16.08 5.66 24.55
N ARG A 120 -15.84 4.35 24.38
CA ARG A 120 -16.87 3.40 23.90
C ARG A 120 -17.91 3.09 24.97
N LYS A 121 -17.61 3.36 26.25
CA LYS A 121 -18.56 3.26 27.36
C LYS A 121 -19.47 4.49 27.40
N THR A 122 -20.51 4.47 26.57
CA THR A 122 -21.44 5.61 26.39
C THR A 122 -22.54 5.68 27.45
N SER A 123 -22.84 4.57 28.13
CA SER A 123 -23.84 4.52 29.21
C SER A 123 -23.21 4.89 30.56
N THR A 124 -23.18 6.19 30.87
CA THR A 124 -22.67 6.71 32.14
C THR A 124 -23.70 7.64 32.81
N PRO A 125 -24.50 7.16 33.78
CA PRO A 125 -25.61 7.93 34.35
C PRO A 125 -25.15 9.20 35.10
N PHE A 126 -23.91 9.20 35.59
CA PHE A 126 -23.30 10.32 36.30
C PHE A 126 -22.14 10.97 35.53
N GLY A 127 -22.11 10.75 34.20
CA GLY A 127 -21.02 11.19 33.34
C GLY A 127 -19.67 10.52 33.65
N ILE A 128 -18.62 10.97 32.95
CA ILE A 128 -17.26 10.43 33.12
C ILE A 128 -16.70 10.63 34.53
N TRP A 129 -17.07 11.72 35.21
CA TRP A 129 -16.59 12.03 36.57
C TRP A 129 -17.19 11.11 37.63
N GLY A 130 -18.45 10.67 37.45
CA GLY A 130 -19.06 9.65 38.29
C GLY A 130 -18.30 8.32 38.20
N GLU A 131 -17.89 7.95 36.99
CA GLU A 131 -17.18 6.71 36.73
C GLU A 131 -15.74 6.71 37.24
N ILE A 132 -15.06 7.85 37.14
CA ILE A 132 -13.75 8.05 37.77
C ILE A 132 -13.89 7.94 39.30
N ALA A 133 -14.88 8.60 39.89
CA ALA A 133 -15.11 8.54 41.34
C ALA A 133 -15.52 7.13 41.82
N GLU A 134 -16.23 6.37 40.99
CA GLU A 134 -16.55 4.96 41.23
C GLU A 134 -15.30 4.09 41.33
N GLN A 135 -14.43 4.15 40.32
CA GLN A 135 -13.22 3.34 40.27
C GLN A 135 -12.24 3.68 41.41
N LEU A 136 -12.29 4.91 41.92
CA LEU A 136 -11.53 5.34 43.09
C LEU A 136 -12.18 4.95 44.42
N ASN A 137 -13.37 4.34 44.42
CA ASN A 137 -14.20 4.08 45.61
C ASN A 137 -14.50 5.36 46.42
N ARG A 138 -14.66 6.51 45.75
CA ARG A 138 -14.85 7.84 46.37
C ARG A 138 -16.06 8.60 45.81
N LYS A 139 -17.09 7.91 45.31
CA LYS A 139 -18.35 8.50 44.79
C LYS A 139 -18.94 9.60 45.69
N ALA A 140 -18.86 9.41 47.01
CA ALA A 140 -19.42 10.35 47.98
C ALA A 140 -18.90 11.80 47.84
N VAL A 141 -17.66 11.98 47.36
CA VAL A 141 -17.06 13.31 47.12
C VAL A 141 -17.85 14.11 46.09
N PHE A 142 -18.51 13.42 45.16
CA PHE A 142 -19.27 14.04 44.07
C PHE A 142 -20.80 13.96 44.22
N ASN A 143 -21.31 13.60 45.40
CA ASN A 143 -22.76 13.46 45.62
C ASN A 143 -23.58 14.69 45.18
N GLU A 144 -23.08 15.89 45.46
CA GLU A 144 -23.76 17.14 45.07
C GLU A 144 -23.76 17.39 43.55
N PHE A 145 -22.95 16.67 42.78
CA PHE A 145 -22.79 16.82 41.33
C PHE A 145 -23.60 15.79 40.53
N TYR A 146 -24.31 14.88 41.21
CA TYR A 146 -25.13 13.84 40.58
C TYR A 146 -26.60 14.24 40.43
N SER A 147 -27.12 15.11 41.30
CA SER A 147 -28.51 15.55 41.28
C SER A 147 -28.68 16.98 41.83
N PRO A 148 -28.90 18.00 40.98
CA PRO A 148 -28.89 17.92 39.51
C PRO A 148 -27.49 17.58 38.99
N LEU A 149 -27.42 17.00 37.79
CA LEU A 149 -26.15 16.66 37.16
C LEU A 149 -25.41 17.96 36.78
N LYS A 150 -24.25 18.21 37.40
CA LYS A 150 -23.41 19.39 37.15
C LYS A 150 -21.91 19.00 37.18
N PRO A 151 -21.04 19.67 36.42
CA PRO A 151 -19.62 19.34 36.37
C PRO A 151 -18.91 19.70 37.69
N PRO A 152 -18.03 18.82 38.22
CA PRO A 152 -17.22 19.15 39.40
C PRO A 152 -16.25 20.30 39.13
N ASP A 153 -16.06 21.17 40.13
CA ASP A 153 -15.06 22.23 40.10
C ASP A 153 -13.62 21.69 40.36
N PRO A 154 -12.56 22.46 40.06
CA PRO A 154 -11.18 22.00 40.27
C PRO A 154 -10.84 21.63 41.72
N ASN A 155 -11.45 22.29 42.73
CA ASN A 155 -11.16 21.96 44.13
C ASN A 155 -11.76 20.62 44.53
N LYS A 156 -12.93 20.26 43.98
CA LYS A 156 -13.55 18.95 44.18
C LYS A 156 -12.78 17.84 43.49
N TRP A 157 -12.18 18.09 42.33
CA TRP A 157 -11.21 17.17 41.74
C TRP A 157 -9.96 16.98 42.62
N VAL A 158 -9.44 18.05 43.23
CA VAL A 158 -8.36 17.95 44.21
C VAL A 158 -8.79 17.12 45.43
N GLU A 159 -10.00 17.31 45.94
CA GLU A 159 -10.53 16.51 47.05
C GLU A 159 -10.58 15.02 46.70
N LEU A 160 -11.06 14.68 45.49
CA LEU A 160 -11.17 13.31 44.99
C LEU A 160 -9.80 12.63 44.80
N LEU A 161 -8.82 13.35 44.26
CA LEU A 161 -7.54 12.78 43.81
C LEU A 161 -6.41 12.95 44.84
N ARG A 162 -6.60 13.73 45.91
CA ARG A 162 -5.61 13.87 46.97
C ARG A 162 -5.45 12.56 47.74
N GLY A 163 -4.21 12.22 48.04
CA GLY A 163 -3.84 11.05 48.82
C GLY A 163 -2.76 10.24 48.11
N GLU A 164 -3.07 8.98 47.83
CA GLU A 164 -2.20 8.04 47.11
C GLU A 164 -1.94 8.47 45.66
N PRO A 165 -0.86 7.99 45.03
CA PRO A 165 -0.61 8.21 43.60
C PRO A 165 -1.77 7.66 42.74
N VAL A 166 -2.23 8.46 41.78
CA VAL A 166 -3.34 8.11 40.88
C VAL A 166 -2.92 8.31 39.43
N LEU A 167 -3.18 7.31 38.60
CA LEU A 167 -3.08 7.37 37.14
C LEU A 167 -4.47 7.25 36.53
N ILE A 168 -4.87 8.22 35.72
CA ILE A 168 -6.14 8.22 34.98
C ILE A 168 -5.85 8.06 33.50
N LEU A 169 -6.40 7.03 32.89
CA LEU A 169 -6.24 6.69 31.48
C LEU A 169 -7.59 6.90 30.76
N LEU A 170 -7.62 7.85 29.83
CA LEU A 170 -8.79 8.20 29.03
C LEU A 170 -8.53 7.82 27.57
N ASP A 171 -9.19 6.77 27.09
CA ASP A 171 -8.99 6.24 25.73
C ASP A 171 -10.17 6.57 24.81
N GLU A 172 -9.91 7.02 23.59
CA GLU A 172 -10.90 7.16 22.51
C GLU A 172 -12.18 7.91 22.93
N LEU A 173 -12.08 9.12 23.47
CA LEU A 173 -13.24 9.91 23.92
C LEU A 173 -14.26 10.38 22.85
N PRO A 174 -13.96 10.50 21.54
CA PRO A 174 -14.93 11.07 20.58
C PRO A 174 -16.29 10.36 20.48
N PRO A 175 -16.38 9.01 20.45
CA PRO A 175 -17.67 8.31 20.48
C PRO A 175 -18.49 8.62 21.74
N TYR A 176 -17.83 8.85 22.89
CA TYR A 176 -18.51 9.25 24.12
C TYR A 176 -19.13 10.64 23.98
N PHE A 177 -18.38 11.62 23.45
CA PHE A 177 -18.89 12.97 23.24
C PHE A 177 -20.09 13.00 22.28
N GLU A 178 -20.07 12.18 21.22
CA GLU A 178 -21.20 12.08 20.31
C GLU A 178 -22.45 11.50 20.99
N ALA A 179 -22.29 10.43 21.77
CA ALA A 179 -23.40 9.86 22.53
C ALA A 179 -23.91 10.84 23.61
N ALA A 180 -23.02 11.53 24.30
CA ALA A 180 -23.35 12.51 25.33
C ALA A 180 -24.12 13.71 24.78
N ARG A 181 -23.89 14.10 23.51
CA ARG A 181 -24.64 15.18 22.85
C ARG A 181 -26.12 14.86 22.67
N ALA A 182 -26.50 13.58 22.67
CA ALA A 182 -27.89 13.15 22.59
C ALA A 182 -28.62 13.18 23.95
N VAL A 183 -27.90 13.43 25.05
CA VAL A 183 -28.45 13.40 26.42
C VAL A 183 -28.68 14.83 26.90
N ALA A 184 -29.94 15.26 26.96
CA ALA A 184 -30.34 16.56 27.48
C ALA A 184 -30.24 16.61 29.02
N VAL A 185 -29.68 17.69 29.56
CA VAL A 185 -29.52 17.94 30.99
C VAL A 185 -29.89 19.40 31.27
N GLY A 186 -31.13 19.64 31.72
CA GLY A 186 -31.66 21.01 31.84
C GLY A 186 -31.68 21.70 30.48
N ASP A 187 -31.10 22.91 30.39
CA ASP A 187 -31.00 23.71 29.17
C ASP A 187 -29.72 23.42 28.33
N THR A 188 -28.99 22.36 28.68
CA THR A 188 -27.76 21.96 27.98
C THR A 188 -27.72 20.46 27.71
N TYR A 189 -26.56 19.96 27.29
CA TYR A 189 -26.32 18.56 26.94
C TYR A 189 -25.14 18.00 27.73
N LEU A 190 -25.11 16.69 27.91
CA LEU A 190 -24.07 16.01 28.69
C LEU A 190 -22.67 16.17 28.09
N ASP A 191 -22.54 16.32 26.77
CA ASP A 191 -21.24 16.56 26.12
C ASP A 191 -20.61 17.87 26.62
N ARG A 192 -21.40 18.95 26.72
CA ARG A 192 -20.93 20.24 27.24
C ARG A 192 -20.55 20.17 28.71
N LEU A 193 -21.33 19.48 29.54
CA LEU A 193 -20.99 19.27 30.95
C LEU A 193 -19.69 18.44 31.08
N THR A 194 -19.51 17.44 30.22
CA THR A 194 -18.30 16.62 30.17
C THR A 194 -17.08 17.45 29.77
N GLU A 195 -17.19 18.33 28.77
CA GLU A 195 -16.12 19.26 28.38
C GLU A 195 -15.64 20.07 29.59
N ILE A 196 -16.58 20.65 30.35
CA ILE A 196 -16.27 21.45 31.55
C ILE A 196 -15.64 20.59 32.64
N ALA A 197 -16.20 19.41 32.93
CA ALA A 197 -15.70 18.51 33.96
C ALA A 197 -14.27 18.04 33.67
N LEU A 198 -13.96 17.71 32.41
CA LEU A 198 -12.62 17.31 31.98
C LEU A 198 -11.64 18.48 31.99
N ALA A 199 -12.04 19.68 31.56
CA ALA A 199 -11.20 20.87 31.69
C ALA A 199 -10.83 21.12 33.17
N ASN A 200 -11.82 21.06 34.08
CA ASN A 200 -11.60 21.22 35.52
C ASN A 200 -10.71 20.13 36.13
N LEU A 201 -10.82 18.89 35.66
CA LEU A 201 -9.92 17.79 36.05
C LEU A 201 -8.47 18.12 35.67
N LEU A 202 -8.25 18.55 34.43
CA LEU A 202 -6.89 18.84 33.93
C LEU A 202 -6.28 20.07 34.61
N VAL A 203 -7.08 21.09 34.94
CA VAL A 203 -6.66 22.20 35.81
C VAL A 203 -6.23 21.69 37.19
N ALA A 204 -7.03 20.82 37.82
CA ALA A 204 -6.72 20.28 39.13
C ALA A 204 -5.43 19.45 39.11
N VAL A 205 -5.26 18.58 38.11
CA VAL A 205 -4.09 17.70 37.96
C VAL A 205 -2.83 18.50 37.68
N ASN A 206 -2.89 19.53 36.84
CA ASN A 206 -1.72 20.38 36.60
C ASN A 206 -1.45 21.37 37.73
N SER A 207 -2.30 21.49 38.75
CA SER A 207 -2.01 22.31 39.93
C SER A 207 -0.88 21.72 40.81
N ASN A 208 -0.33 22.53 41.71
CA ASN A 208 0.62 22.09 42.74
C ASN A 208 -0.01 21.18 43.81
N LYS A 209 -1.34 21.07 43.84
CA LYS A 209 -2.05 20.36 44.91
C LYS A 209 -2.08 18.85 44.71
N LEU A 210 -1.78 18.37 43.50
CA LEU A 210 -1.83 16.95 43.13
C LEU A 210 -0.51 16.45 42.52
N PRO A 211 0.63 16.54 43.23
CA PRO A 211 1.95 16.25 42.68
C PRO A 211 2.13 14.81 42.21
N ARG A 212 1.25 13.87 42.62
CA ARG A 212 1.28 12.44 42.28
C ARG A 212 0.05 11.97 41.48
N ALA A 213 -0.69 12.90 40.87
CA ALA A 213 -1.76 12.58 39.93
C ALA A 213 -1.26 12.76 38.48
N CYS A 214 -1.58 11.79 37.63
CA CYS A 214 -1.23 11.75 36.22
C CYS A 214 -2.47 11.40 35.38
N VAL A 215 -2.70 12.14 34.30
CA VAL A 215 -3.77 11.89 33.32
C VAL A 215 -3.15 11.68 31.95
N VAL A 216 -3.53 10.60 31.27
CA VAL A 216 -3.14 10.34 29.88
C VAL A 216 -4.41 10.24 29.03
N ILE A 217 -4.47 11.02 27.96
CA ILE A 217 -5.60 11.10 27.04
C ILE A 217 -5.15 10.67 25.66
N THR A 218 -5.95 9.88 24.96
CA THR A 218 -5.74 9.56 23.55
C THR A 218 -6.75 10.30 22.67
N ASP A 219 -6.29 10.82 21.53
CA ASP A 219 -7.20 11.32 20.50
C ASP A 219 -7.65 10.21 19.54
N LEU A 220 -8.80 10.40 18.89
CA LEU A 220 -9.20 9.61 17.72
C LEU A 220 -9.04 10.47 16.47
N SER A 221 -7.81 10.55 15.96
CA SER A 221 -7.50 11.24 14.70
C SER A 221 -7.81 10.34 13.51
N GLY A 222 -9.11 10.21 13.20
CA GLY A 222 -9.63 9.56 12.00
C GLY A 222 -10.88 10.30 11.54
N THR A 223 -11.09 10.42 10.22
CA THR A 223 -12.18 11.16 9.58
C THR A 223 -13.61 10.69 9.95
N ALA A 224 -13.74 9.66 10.78
CA ALA A 224 -15.02 9.09 11.19
C ALA A 224 -15.73 9.89 12.30
N TYR A 225 -15.02 10.71 13.08
CA TYR A 225 -15.57 11.40 14.27
C TYR A 225 -15.17 12.89 14.33
N ALA A 226 -15.35 13.62 13.22
CA ALA A 226 -14.96 15.03 13.11
C ALA A 226 -15.59 15.90 14.23
N GLY A 227 -16.85 15.63 14.60
CA GLY A 227 -17.56 16.42 15.62
C GLY A 227 -17.18 16.13 17.08
N GLY A 228 -16.54 14.98 17.37
CA GLY A 228 -16.08 14.62 18.72
C GLY A 228 -14.60 14.95 18.97
N GLY A 229 -13.78 14.99 17.92
CA GLY A 229 -12.38 15.46 18.01
C GLY A 229 -12.28 16.94 18.38
N ASP A 230 -13.20 17.77 17.89
CA ASP A 230 -13.30 19.19 18.23
C ASP A 230 -13.51 19.43 19.74
N SER A 231 -14.23 18.54 20.44
CA SER A 231 -14.46 18.66 21.88
C SER A 231 -13.17 18.44 22.68
N ILE A 232 -12.31 17.50 22.28
CA ILE A 232 -11.00 17.30 22.93
C ILE A 232 -10.11 18.53 22.71
N ILE A 233 -10.11 19.07 21.49
CA ILE A 233 -9.38 20.30 21.18
C ILE A 233 -9.90 21.46 22.04
N LYS A 234 -11.21 21.62 22.21
CA LYS A 234 -11.80 22.64 23.09
C LYS A 234 -11.42 22.46 24.55
N VAL A 235 -11.41 21.22 25.06
CA VAL A 235 -10.96 20.92 26.44
C VAL A 235 -9.50 21.32 26.63
N LEU A 236 -8.64 21.00 25.67
CA LEU A 236 -7.21 21.37 25.70
C LEU A 236 -6.99 22.87 25.49
N GLN A 237 -7.73 23.52 24.59
CA GLN A 237 -7.68 24.98 24.39
C GLN A 237 -8.12 25.73 25.65
N SER A 238 -9.15 25.24 26.34
CA SER A 238 -9.59 25.82 27.62
C SER A 238 -8.49 25.79 28.67
N LEU A 239 -7.58 24.81 28.61
CA LEU A 239 -6.37 24.81 29.44
C LEU A 239 -5.38 25.86 28.96
N ASN A 240 -5.11 25.93 27.65
CA ASN A 240 -4.20 26.92 27.08
C ASN A 240 -4.62 28.37 27.34
N ASP A 241 -5.91 28.66 27.37
CA ASP A 241 -6.42 29.99 27.71
C ASP A 241 -6.22 30.28 29.22
N LEU A 242 -6.27 29.25 30.07
CA LEU A 242 -5.92 29.31 31.50
C LEU A 242 -4.39 29.28 31.74
N GLU A 243 -3.57 28.87 30.76
CA GLU A 243 -2.09 28.80 30.83
C GLU A 243 -1.46 30.19 30.96
N GLN A 244 -2.14 31.27 30.52
CA GLN A 244 -1.64 32.64 30.71
C GLN A 244 -1.45 33.02 32.20
N GLU A 245 -2.01 32.23 33.13
CA GLU A 245 -1.85 32.40 34.59
C GLU A 245 -0.87 31.40 35.25
N VAL A 246 -0.57 30.24 34.65
CA VAL A 246 0.24 29.17 35.28
C VAL A 246 1.04 28.39 34.23
N ASN A 247 2.37 28.48 34.30
CA ASN A 247 3.34 27.96 33.32
C ASN A 247 3.47 26.40 33.33
N ARG A 248 2.42 25.65 32.94
CA ARG A 248 2.42 24.17 32.90
C ARG A 248 1.72 23.61 31.67
N ASN A 249 2.49 22.95 30.81
CA ASN A 249 2.05 22.51 29.49
C ASN A 249 1.59 21.04 29.47
N VAL A 250 0.57 20.74 28.66
CA VAL A 250 0.24 19.35 28.24
C VAL A 250 1.36 18.83 27.33
N ILE A 251 1.92 17.67 27.64
CA ILE A 251 2.96 17.06 26.81
C ILE A 251 2.31 16.22 25.71
N ARG A 252 2.51 16.60 24.45
CA ARG A 252 2.10 15.80 23.29
C ARG A 252 3.16 14.76 22.96
N ILE A 253 2.73 13.51 22.81
CA ILE A 253 3.62 12.38 22.53
C ILE A 253 3.09 11.64 21.31
N ASP A 254 3.96 11.45 20.32
CA ASP A 254 3.73 10.56 19.20
C ASP A 254 4.20 9.15 19.60
N PRO A 255 3.31 8.16 19.79
CA PRO A 255 3.73 6.90 20.38
C PRO A 255 4.67 6.06 19.50
N VAL A 256 4.59 6.16 18.17
CA VAL A 256 5.48 5.45 17.24
C VAL A 256 5.95 6.39 16.12
N LYS A 257 7.25 6.63 15.96
CA LYS A 257 7.75 7.40 14.82
C LYS A 257 7.97 6.49 13.62
N ILE A 258 6.98 6.35 12.75
CA ILE A 258 6.98 5.38 11.63
C ILE A 258 8.13 5.60 10.63
N ASN A 259 8.68 6.82 10.55
CA ASN A 259 9.81 7.12 9.66
C ASN A 259 11.18 6.71 10.25
N THR A 260 11.23 6.15 11.46
CA THR A 260 12.47 5.71 12.11
C THR A 260 12.65 4.20 12.00
N ASN A 261 13.79 3.68 12.46
CA ASN A 261 14.05 2.24 12.54
C ASN A 261 13.21 1.53 13.64
N GLU A 262 12.40 2.26 14.41
CA GLU A 262 11.53 1.69 15.45
C GLU A 262 10.58 0.63 14.91
N ILE A 263 10.15 0.78 13.65
CA ILE A 263 9.24 -0.20 13.03
C ILE A 263 9.87 -1.60 12.97
N TYR A 264 11.17 -1.70 12.70
CA TYR A 264 11.88 -2.98 12.66
C TYR A 264 12.03 -3.58 14.04
N HIS A 265 12.26 -2.75 15.06
CA HIS A 265 12.32 -3.22 16.44
C HIS A 265 10.97 -3.73 16.95
N ILE A 266 9.87 -3.05 16.59
CA ILE A 266 8.50 -3.49 16.89
C ILE A 266 8.24 -4.85 16.23
N LEU A 267 8.48 -4.96 14.91
CA LEU A 267 8.29 -6.19 14.16
C LEU A 267 9.13 -7.33 14.73
N ARG A 268 10.41 -7.08 15.02
CA ARG A 268 11.33 -8.05 15.59
C ARG A 268 10.82 -8.60 16.92
N THR A 269 10.39 -7.73 17.82
CA THR A 269 9.90 -8.10 19.16
C THR A 269 8.58 -8.87 19.09
N ARG A 270 7.68 -8.46 18.21
CA ARG A 270 6.35 -9.07 18.02
C ARG A 270 6.39 -10.43 17.31
N ILE A 271 7.29 -10.60 16.35
CA ILE A 271 7.30 -11.77 15.46
C ILE A 271 8.28 -12.84 15.96
N PHE A 272 9.43 -12.45 16.50
CA PHE A 272 10.50 -13.38 16.83
C PHE A 272 10.68 -13.57 18.35
N GLU A 273 10.90 -14.82 18.74
CA GLU A 273 11.30 -15.22 20.09
C GLU A 273 12.82 -15.14 20.24
N LYS A 274 13.55 -15.50 19.18
CA LYS A 274 15.02 -15.49 19.14
C LYS A 274 15.53 -14.83 17.87
N THR A 275 16.54 -13.99 18.04
CA THR A 275 17.30 -13.35 16.96
C THR A 275 18.80 -13.61 17.13
N PRO A 276 19.59 -13.54 16.05
CA PRO A 276 21.00 -13.92 16.11
C PRO A 276 21.88 -12.84 16.74
N PRO A 277 23.12 -13.18 17.13
CA PRO A 277 24.12 -12.20 17.56
C PRO A 277 24.54 -11.28 16.41
N ILE A 278 25.12 -10.13 16.75
CA ILE A 278 25.52 -9.08 15.78
C ILE A 278 26.45 -9.63 14.69
N ALA A 279 27.41 -10.49 15.03
CA ALA A 279 28.36 -11.06 14.06
C ALA A 279 27.68 -11.83 12.91
N ASP A 280 26.60 -12.57 13.21
CA ASP A 280 25.85 -13.29 12.17
C ASP A 280 25.04 -12.32 11.28
N ILE A 281 24.53 -11.23 11.86
CA ILE A 281 23.86 -10.17 11.10
C ILE A 281 24.85 -9.48 10.16
N GLU A 282 26.08 -9.27 10.60
CA GLU A 282 27.16 -8.70 9.77
C GLU A 282 27.53 -9.60 8.61
N GLU A 283 27.62 -10.93 8.81
CA GLU A 283 27.86 -11.88 7.72
C GLU A 283 26.77 -11.79 6.63
N VAL A 284 25.50 -11.70 7.04
CA VAL A 284 24.36 -11.52 6.12
C VAL A 284 24.46 -10.17 5.42
N ALA A 285 24.69 -9.08 6.16
CA ALA A 285 24.81 -7.74 5.61
C ALA A 285 25.93 -7.68 4.55
N ASP A 286 27.08 -8.28 4.83
CA ASP A 286 28.21 -8.34 3.91
C ASP A 286 27.87 -9.09 2.62
N ALA A 287 27.20 -10.24 2.72
CA ALA A 287 26.78 -11.01 1.56
C ALA A 287 25.82 -10.21 0.64
N TYR A 288 24.82 -9.53 1.21
CA TYR A 288 23.92 -8.66 0.44
C TYR A 288 24.64 -7.41 -0.12
N GLY A 289 25.58 -6.85 0.64
CA GLY A 289 26.41 -5.75 0.17
C GLY A 289 27.25 -6.12 -1.06
N VAL A 290 27.81 -7.33 -1.10
CA VAL A 290 28.52 -7.86 -2.28
C VAL A 290 27.56 -8.00 -3.48
N ALA A 291 26.35 -8.53 -3.27
CA ALA A 291 25.36 -8.68 -4.34
C ALA A 291 24.99 -7.33 -4.97
N VAL A 292 24.77 -6.30 -4.14
CA VAL A 292 24.45 -4.94 -4.62
C VAL A 292 25.66 -4.24 -5.24
N ASP A 293 26.87 -4.45 -4.70
CA ASP A 293 28.09 -3.91 -5.30
C ASP A 293 28.31 -4.48 -6.72
N ASN A 294 28.04 -5.77 -6.92
CA ASN A 294 28.07 -6.36 -8.25
C ASN A 294 27.03 -5.72 -9.19
N ALA A 295 25.79 -5.54 -8.74
CA ALA A 295 24.76 -4.85 -9.53
C ALA A 295 25.15 -3.40 -9.88
N LYS A 296 25.79 -2.70 -8.94
CA LYS A 296 26.30 -1.33 -9.12
C LYS A 296 27.45 -1.25 -10.13
N LYS A 297 28.44 -2.14 -10.02
CA LYS A 297 29.56 -2.25 -10.97
C LYS A 297 29.11 -2.51 -12.41
N MET A 298 27.96 -3.17 -12.58
CA MET A 298 27.34 -3.42 -13.88
C MET A 298 26.46 -2.26 -14.38
N GLY A 299 26.35 -1.16 -13.63
CA GLY A 299 25.50 -0.02 -13.97
C GLY A 299 24.00 -0.32 -13.88
N LEU A 300 23.59 -1.34 -13.14
CA LEU A 300 22.20 -1.78 -13.03
C LEU A 300 21.46 -1.17 -11.83
N SER A 301 22.19 -0.76 -10.80
CA SER A 301 21.63 -0.14 -9.60
C SER A 301 22.55 0.96 -9.07
N GLU A 302 21.95 1.97 -8.46
CA GLU A 302 22.63 3.09 -7.78
C GLU A 302 22.62 2.94 -6.26
N VAL A 303 22.02 1.87 -5.73
CA VAL A 303 21.97 1.60 -4.29
C VAL A 303 23.39 1.49 -3.73
N SER A 304 23.64 2.17 -2.61
CA SER A 304 24.94 2.15 -1.94
C SER A 304 25.12 0.85 -1.14
N PRO A 305 26.15 0.03 -1.43
CA PRO A 305 26.42 -1.19 -0.68
C PRO A 305 26.66 -0.93 0.82
N ASP A 306 27.43 0.11 1.15
CA ASP A 306 27.77 0.43 2.55
C ASP A 306 26.56 0.94 3.34
N GLN A 307 25.70 1.72 2.68
CA GLN A 307 24.44 2.15 3.27
C GLN A 307 23.52 0.95 3.50
N LEU A 308 23.40 0.06 2.51
CA LEU A 308 22.59 -1.15 2.63
C LEU A 308 23.06 -2.03 3.79
N LYS A 309 24.37 -2.25 3.94
CA LYS A 309 24.94 -3.01 5.06
C LYS A 309 24.52 -2.42 6.41
N THR A 310 24.63 -1.10 6.53
CA THR A 310 24.24 -0.36 7.74
C THR A 310 22.74 -0.49 8.00
N ASP A 311 21.93 -0.38 6.96
CA ASP A 311 20.48 -0.49 7.08
C ASP A 311 20.04 -1.92 7.43
N ILE A 312 20.71 -2.95 6.89
CA ILE A 312 20.45 -4.36 7.25
C ILE A 312 20.74 -4.59 8.74
N ARG A 313 21.84 -4.06 9.29
CA ARG A 313 22.13 -4.18 10.74
C ARG A 313 20.97 -3.69 11.61
N ASN A 314 20.33 -2.59 11.19
CA ASN A 314 19.19 -2.01 11.88
C ASN A 314 17.88 -2.77 11.62
N ALA A 315 17.68 -3.25 10.40
CA ALA A 315 16.41 -3.82 9.95
C ALA A 315 16.27 -5.34 10.17
N TYR A 316 17.39 -6.06 10.37
CA TYR A 316 17.41 -7.53 10.42
C TYR A 316 16.30 -8.11 11.34
N PRO A 317 15.60 -9.18 10.96
CA PRO A 317 15.76 -10.00 9.74
C PRO A 317 15.05 -9.45 8.49
N PHE A 318 14.58 -8.21 8.50
CA PHE A 318 13.81 -7.63 7.39
C PHE A 318 14.72 -6.91 6.39
N HIS A 319 14.37 -6.99 5.11
CA HIS A 319 15.05 -6.19 4.08
C HIS A 319 14.70 -4.70 4.26
N PRO A 320 15.69 -3.77 4.21
CA PRO A 320 15.47 -2.34 4.50
C PRO A 320 14.45 -1.62 3.62
N ALA A 321 14.20 -2.12 2.41
CA ALA A 321 13.19 -1.58 1.49
C ALA A 321 11.75 -1.69 2.02
N ILE A 322 11.48 -2.59 2.98
CA ILE A 322 10.14 -2.74 3.58
C ILE A 322 9.64 -1.41 4.14
N ARG A 323 10.48 -0.67 4.87
CA ARG A 323 10.09 0.64 5.41
C ARG A 323 9.65 1.61 4.31
N ASP A 324 10.44 1.75 3.24
CA ASP A 324 10.12 2.66 2.13
C ASP A 324 8.82 2.28 1.43
N LEU A 325 8.67 1.00 1.08
CA LEU A 325 7.53 0.52 0.30
C LEU A 325 6.22 0.64 1.08
N TYR A 326 6.22 0.31 2.38
CA TYR A 326 5.02 0.44 3.22
C TYR A 326 4.71 1.89 3.60
N ALA A 327 5.71 2.76 3.67
CA ALA A 327 5.50 4.18 3.93
C ALA A 327 4.67 4.86 2.83
N ARG A 328 4.67 4.34 1.60
CA ARG A 328 3.96 4.92 0.45
C ARG A 328 2.43 4.89 0.59
N PHE A 329 1.89 3.90 1.29
CA PHE A 329 0.45 3.73 1.52
C PHE A 329 0.04 3.95 2.98
N LYS A 330 0.93 4.51 3.82
CA LYS A 330 0.63 4.83 5.22
C LYS A 330 -0.48 5.88 5.40
N GLU A 331 -0.71 6.69 4.38
CA GLU A 331 -1.71 7.77 4.35
C GLU A 331 -3.03 7.34 3.68
N ASN A 332 -3.15 6.07 3.28
CA ASN A 332 -4.42 5.53 2.76
C ASN A 332 -5.51 5.67 3.84
N ARG A 333 -6.68 6.15 3.42
CA ARG A 333 -7.81 6.33 4.34
C ARG A 333 -8.23 4.98 4.93
N GLY A 334 -8.40 4.92 6.25
CA GLY A 334 -8.78 3.69 6.96
C GLY A 334 -7.63 2.69 7.19
N PHE A 335 -6.42 2.97 6.68
CA PHE A 335 -5.28 2.07 6.85
C PHE A 335 -4.68 2.16 8.26
N GLN A 336 -4.61 1.02 8.96
CA GLN A 336 -4.12 0.94 10.34
C GLN A 336 -2.60 0.73 10.37
N GLN A 337 -1.83 1.75 9.98
CA GLN A 337 -0.37 1.82 9.79
C GLN A 337 0.46 0.66 10.39
N THR A 338 0.82 0.71 11.67
CA THR A 338 1.73 -0.28 12.30
C THR A 338 1.06 -1.65 12.44
N ARG A 339 -0.25 -1.69 12.65
CA ARG A 339 -1.00 -2.92 12.90
C ARG A 339 -1.16 -3.75 11.63
N ALA A 340 -1.56 -3.11 10.54
CA ALA A 340 -1.67 -3.75 9.24
C ALA A 340 -0.31 -4.30 8.78
N LEU A 341 0.78 -3.55 9.00
CA LEU A 341 2.13 -4.03 8.72
C LEU A 341 2.50 -5.27 9.57
N ILE A 342 2.19 -5.29 10.88
CA ILE A 342 2.41 -6.48 11.71
C ILE A 342 1.64 -7.69 11.17
N ARG A 343 0.37 -7.52 10.78
CA ARG A 343 -0.46 -8.61 10.22
C ARG A 343 0.13 -9.15 8.92
N ILE A 344 0.48 -8.27 7.98
CA ILE A 344 1.09 -8.65 6.71
C ILE A 344 2.43 -9.38 6.95
N MET A 345 3.28 -8.87 7.85
CA MET A 345 4.55 -9.50 8.17
C MET A 345 4.39 -10.85 8.86
N ARG A 346 3.36 -11.03 9.71
CA ARG A 346 3.03 -12.35 10.27
C ARG A 346 2.62 -13.34 9.20
N ILE A 347 1.79 -12.94 8.22
CA ILE A 347 1.39 -13.78 7.10
C ILE A 347 2.63 -14.20 6.29
N ILE A 348 3.52 -13.24 5.96
CA ILE A 348 4.77 -13.49 5.24
C ILE A 348 5.66 -14.47 6.00
N VAL A 349 5.92 -14.22 7.29
CA VAL A 349 6.80 -15.07 8.11
C VAL A 349 6.21 -16.47 8.28
N SER A 350 4.91 -16.58 8.54
CA SER A 350 4.22 -17.87 8.64
C SER A 350 4.36 -18.66 7.32
N HIS A 351 4.14 -18.00 6.18
CA HIS A 351 4.29 -18.61 4.86
C HIS A 351 5.74 -19.07 4.60
N LEU A 352 6.73 -18.23 4.90
CA LEU A 352 8.14 -18.55 4.69
C LEU A 352 8.60 -19.77 5.50
N TRP A 353 8.16 -19.89 6.76
CA TRP A 353 8.50 -21.05 7.59
C TRP A 353 7.72 -22.30 7.19
N ASN A 354 6.41 -22.20 6.94
CA ASN A 354 5.58 -23.35 6.60
C ASN A 354 5.91 -23.95 5.22
N SER A 355 6.33 -23.12 4.26
CA SER A 355 6.74 -23.57 2.92
C SER A 355 8.19 -24.09 2.87
N GLY A 356 8.98 -23.88 3.93
CA GLY A 356 10.42 -24.15 3.94
C GLY A 356 11.26 -23.12 3.16
N ALA A 357 10.65 -22.08 2.59
CA ALA A 357 11.36 -21.02 1.88
C ALA A 357 12.37 -20.30 2.78
N ALA A 358 12.10 -20.15 4.08
CA ALA A 358 13.00 -19.54 5.06
C ALA A 358 14.42 -20.15 5.11
N ALA A 359 14.60 -21.39 4.63
CA ALA A 359 15.91 -22.04 4.53
C ALA A 359 16.78 -21.51 3.37
N LYS A 360 16.20 -20.71 2.44
CA LYS A 360 16.87 -20.21 1.23
C LYS A 360 17.17 -18.72 1.27
N HIS A 361 16.68 -18.00 2.27
CA HIS A 361 16.81 -16.54 2.36
C HIS A 361 17.61 -16.13 3.59
N GLY A 362 18.40 -15.06 3.47
CA GLY A 362 19.07 -14.40 4.59
C GLY A 362 18.27 -13.24 5.18
N LEU A 363 17.32 -12.69 4.42
CA LEU A 363 16.43 -11.60 4.82
C LEU A 363 14.99 -11.88 4.36
N ILE A 364 14.02 -11.36 5.12
CA ILE A 364 12.62 -11.30 4.71
C ILE A 364 12.47 -10.14 3.72
N GLY A 365 12.33 -10.47 2.45
CA GLY A 365 12.17 -9.51 1.36
C GLY A 365 10.75 -8.91 1.33
N PRO A 366 10.59 -7.70 0.79
CA PRO A 366 9.27 -7.09 0.60
C PRO A 366 8.38 -7.84 -0.41
N TYR A 367 8.94 -8.75 -1.22
CA TYR A 367 8.25 -9.57 -2.23
C TYR A 367 7.89 -10.99 -1.76
N GLU A 368 8.24 -11.36 -0.53
CA GLU A 368 8.07 -12.72 0.02
C GLU A 368 6.61 -13.06 0.40
N PHE A 369 5.63 -12.30 -0.09
CA PHE A 369 4.21 -12.57 0.13
C PHE A 369 3.62 -13.42 -1.00
N ASN A 370 2.66 -14.27 -0.65
CA ASN A 370 1.92 -15.09 -1.61
C ASN A 370 0.59 -14.41 -1.95
N LEU A 371 0.45 -13.96 -3.21
CA LEU A 371 -0.79 -13.34 -3.70
C LEU A 371 -1.92 -14.34 -3.99
N GLN A 372 -1.67 -15.64 -3.85
CA GLN A 372 -2.72 -16.67 -3.90
C GLN A 372 -3.24 -17.04 -2.50
N ASP A 373 -2.60 -16.54 -1.44
CA ASP A 373 -3.07 -16.74 -0.07
C ASP A 373 -4.25 -15.82 0.23
N ALA A 374 -5.36 -16.40 0.72
CA ALA A 374 -6.60 -15.67 0.96
C ALA A 374 -6.44 -14.61 2.07
N SER A 375 -5.63 -14.87 3.10
CA SER A 375 -5.37 -13.91 4.17
C SER A 375 -4.55 -12.73 3.64
N MET A 376 -3.53 -12.99 2.84
CA MET A 376 -2.73 -11.95 2.18
C MET A 376 -3.59 -11.08 1.24
N LEU A 377 -4.43 -11.70 0.41
CA LEU A 377 -5.36 -10.98 -0.46
C LEU A 377 -6.35 -10.13 0.32
N GLY A 378 -6.81 -10.62 1.48
CA GLY A 378 -7.64 -9.85 2.41
C GLY A 378 -6.98 -8.54 2.86
N GLU A 379 -5.69 -8.58 3.22
CA GLU A 379 -4.94 -7.37 3.58
C GLU A 379 -4.71 -6.45 2.37
N ILE A 380 -4.34 -6.99 1.21
CA ILE A 380 -4.16 -6.19 -0.02
C ILE A 380 -5.46 -5.45 -0.40
N ARG A 381 -6.62 -6.12 -0.30
CA ARG A 381 -7.94 -5.51 -0.55
C ARG A 381 -8.24 -4.33 0.34
N GLN A 382 -7.87 -4.43 1.62
CA GLN A 382 -8.03 -3.32 2.57
C GLN A 382 -7.15 -2.12 2.22
N ILE A 383 -6.00 -2.35 1.57
CA ILE A 383 -5.10 -1.27 1.15
C ILE A 383 -5.57 -0.66 -0.17
N ASN A 384 -5.79 -1.48 -1.19
CA ASN A 384 -6.20 -1.07 -2.53
C ASN A 384 -6.82 -2.25 -3.32
N ALA A 385 -8.14 -2.36 -3.28
CA ALA A 385 -8.89 -3.36 -4.06
C ALA A 385 -8.85 -3.13 -5.59
N GLY A 386 -8.48 -1.94 -6.05
CA GLY A 386 -8.51 -1.59 -7.48
C GLY A 386 -7.50 -2.36 -8.33
N LEU A 387 -6.43 -2.91 -7.73
CA LEU A 387 -5.34 -3.55 -8.47
C LEU A 387 -5.49 -5.08 -8.61
N GLU A 388 -6.62 -5.67 -8.20
CA GLU A 388 -6.84 -7.12 -8.33
C GLU A 388 -6.73 -7.63 -9.77
N VAL A 389 -7.17 -6.82 -10.74
CA VAL A 389 -7.07 -7.19 -12.16
C VAL A 389 -5.61 -7.33 -12.62
N ALA A 390 -4.74 -6.46 -12.09
CA ALA A 390 -3.30 -6.55 -12.35
C ALA A 390 -2.69 -7.82 -11.74
N ILE A 391 -3.11 -8.19 -10.51
CA ILE A 391 -2.67 -9.45 -9.88
C ILE A 391 -3.02 -10.63 -10.77
N ALA A 392 -4.30 -10.76 -11.14
CA ALA A 392 -4.82 -11.90 -11.88
C ALA A 392 -4.22 -12.02 -13.29
N ARG A 393 -3.93 -10.90 -13.97
CA ARG A 393 -3.41 -10.95 -15.34
C ARG A 393 -1.89 -11.04 -15.40
N ASP A 394 -1.19 -10.24 -14.59
CA ASP A 394 0.24 -10.00 -14.77
C ASP A 394 1.12 -10.66 -13.70
N ILE A 395 0.61 -10.90 -12.49
CA ILE A 395 1.46 -11.29 -11.34
C ILE A 395 1.25 -12.74 -10.93
N ALA A 396 0.05 -13.10 -10.50
CA ALA A 396 -0.24 -14.41 -9.95
C ALA A 396 -1.71 -14.78 -10.16
N ALA A 397 -1.94 -15.90 -10.84
CA ALA A 397 -3.24 -16.50 -11.03
C ALA A 397 -3.21 -17.98 -10.65
N GLU A 398 -4.38 -18.51 -10.31
CA GLU A 398 -4.57 -19.95 -10.23
C GLU A 398 -4.20 -20.61 -11.56
N GLY A 399 -3.56 -21.78 -11.48
CA GLY A 399 -3.12 -22.53 -12.67
C GLY A 399 -1.93 -21.93 -13.43
N GLY A 400 -1.29 -20.86 -12.92
CA GLY A 400 -0.04 -20.35 -13.50
C GLY A 400 -0.22 -19.51 -14.78
N SER A 401 -1.43 -18.98 -15.00
CA SER A 401 -1.79 -18.29 -16.25
C SER A 401 -1.37 -16.80 -16.29
N ALA A 402 -0.92 -16.23 -15.18
CA ALA A 402 -0.46 -14.86 -15.13
C ALA A 402 0.92 -14.69 -15.81
N LEU A 403 1.17 -13.51 -16.39
CA LEU A 403 2.38 -13.26 -17.16
C LEU A 403 3.67 -13.58 -16.40
N ALA A 404 3.82 -13.11 -15.16
CA ALA A 404 5.03 -13.34 -14.38
C ALA A 404 5.29 -14.84 -14.16
N GLN A 405 4.25 -15.62 -13.85
CA GLN A 405 4.34 -17.08 -13.72
C GLN A 405 4.75 -17.75 -15.05
N GLN A 406 4.25 -17.25 -16.18
CA GLN A 406 4.61 -17.74 -17.52
C GLN A 406 6.07 -17.43 -17.88
N ILE A 407 6.57 -16.24 -17.52
CA ILE A 407 7.97 -15.86 -17.72
C ILE A 407 8.89 -16.75 -16.88
N ASP A 408 8.51 -16.99 -15.63
CA ASP A 408 9.24 -17.84 -14.69
C ASP A 408 9.26 -19.31 -15.12
N SER A 409 8.22 -19.77 -15.84
CA SER A 409 8.07 -21.14 -16.35
C SER A 409 8.18 -22.24 -15.27
N GLY A 410 7.91 -21.89 -14.01
CA GLY A 410 8.04 -22.77 -12.84
C GLY A 410 9.48 -23.06 -12.40
N ALA A 411 10.49 -22.49 -13.08
CA ALA A 411 11.90 -22.72 -12.77
C ALA A 411 12.46 -21.72 -11.74
N THR A 412 11.95 -20.49 -11.73
CA THR A 412 12.30 -19.44 -10.75
C THR A 412 11.06 -18.69 -10.31
N THR A 413 11.22 -17.68 -9.44
CA THR A 413 10.15 -16.73 -9.04
C THR A 413 10.54 -15.29 -9.40
N ASP A 414 11.49 -15.12 -10.32
CA ASP A 414 12.14 -13.83 -10.58
C ASP A 414 11.17 -12.78 -11.12
N ALA A 415 10.35 -13.15 -12.09
CA ALA A 415 9.34 -12.26 -12.65
C ALA A 415 8.27 -11.93 -11.61
N GLN A 416 7.85 -12.93 -10.82
CA GLN A 416 6.88 -12.73 -9.75
C GLN A 416 7.41 -11.79 -8.66
N ASP A 417 8.66 -11.94 -8.24
CA ASP A 417 9.27 -11.10 -7.20
C ASP A 417 9.41 -9.65 -7.67
N ILE A 418 9.85 -9.43 -8.91
CA ILE A 418 9.88 -8.10 -9.54
C ILE A 418 8.47 -7.50 -9.59
N ALA A 419 7.49 -8.28 -10.06
CA ALA A 419 6.11 -7.82 -10.17
C ALA A 419 5.51 -7.47 -8.80
N LYS A 420 5.74 -8.30 -7.77
CA LYS A 420 5.32 -8.03 -6.38
C LYS A 420 5.96 -6.78 -5.79
N LEU A 421 7.25 -6.53 -6.05
CA LEU A 421 7.93 -5.31 -5.65
C LEU A 421 7.25 -4.06 -6.22
N ILE A 422 7.04 -4.06 -7.53
CA ILE A 422 6.39 -2.94 -8.22
C ILE A 422 4.95 -2.80 -7.73
N PHE A 423 4.23 -3.91 -7.59
CA PHE A 423 2.86 -3.94 -7.08
C PHE A 423 2.74 -3.31 -5.69
N LEU A 424 3.59 -3.70 -4.75
CA LEU A 424 3.60 -3.14 -3.40
C LEU A 424 3.81 -1.62 -3.42
N SER A 425 4.71 -1.13 -4.30
CA SER A 425 4.95 0.30 -4.50
C SER A 425 3.80 1.06 -5.19
N SER A 426 2.80 0.34 -5.69
CA SER A 426 1.64 0.88 -6.43
C SER A 426 0.36 0.96 -5.58
N LEU A 427 0.38 0.46 -4.35
CA LEU A 427 -0.81 0.30 -3.50
C LEU A 427 -1.37 1.61 -2.91
N SER A 428 -0.65 2.73 -3.02
CA SER A 428 -1.11 3.99 -2.42
C SER A 428 -2.35 4.55 -3.14
N THR A 429 -3.35 4.96 -2.35
CA THR A 429 -4.59 5.60 -2.80
C THR A 429 -4.73 7.02 -2.24
N ALA A 430 -3.69 7.55 -1.61
CA ALA A 430 -3.65 8.90 -1.09
C ALA A 430 -3.75 9.95 -2.21
N THR A 431 -4.07 11.19 -1.87
CA THR A 431 -4.01 12.32 -2.81
C THR A 431 -2.55 12.62 -3.16
N ASN A 432 -2.23 12.65 -4.47
CA ASN A 432 -0.88 12.82 -5.01
C ASN A 432 0.16 11.84 -4.43
N PRO A 433 -0.06 10.51 -4.58
CA PRO A 433 0.79 9.52 -3.96
C PRO A 433 2.13 9.36 -4.71
N VAL A 434 3.17 8.95 -3.98
CA VAL A 434 4.42 8.50 -4.59
C VAL A 434 4.28 7.04 -5.01
N LEU A 435 4.02 6.82 -6.30
CA LEU A 435 3.84 5.49 -6.88
C LEU A 435 5.10 5.01 -7.60
N GLY A 436 5.29 3.69 -7.55
CA GLY A 436 6.22 3.01 -8.42
C GLY A 436 7.68 3.07 -8.01
N LEU A 437 8.49 2.32 -8.74
CA LEU A 437 9.93 2.21 -8.54
C LEU A 437 10.67 2.39 -9.86
N SER A 438 11.82 3.03 -9.81
CA SER A 438 12.77 3.07 -10.92
C SER A 438 13.39 1.69 -11.13
N ARG A 439 13.93 1.46 -12.33
CA ARG A 439 14.65 0.22 -12.65
C ARG A 439 15.85 -0.03 -11.73
N SER A 440 16.54 1.05 -11.34
CA SER A 440 17.68 1.03 -10.42
C SER A 440 17.28 0.56 -9.01
N GLU A 441 16.16 1.06 -8.50
CA GLU A 441 15.60 0.66 -7.19
C GLU A 441 15.16 -0.81 -7.21
N ILE A 442 14.43 -1.23 -8.24
CA ILE A 442 13.94 -2.62 -8.37
C ILE A 442 15.11 -3.61 -8.36
N LEU A 443 16.12 -3.38 -9.21
CA LEU A 443 17.29 -4.25 -9.30
C LEU A 443 18.15 -4.20 -8.04
N GLY A 444 18.19 -3.08 -7.34
CA GLY A 444 18.86 -2.96 -6.04
C GLY A 444 18.16 -3.72 -4.92
N TYR A 445 16.83 -3.67 -4.86
CA TYR A 445 16.04 -4.35 -3.81
C TYR A 445 15.91 -5.85 -4.01
N ILE A 446 16.01 -6.32 -5.26
CA ILE A 446 15.95 -7.75 -5.57
C ILE A 446 17.32 -8.43 -5.53
N ALA A 447 18.41 -7.65 -5.61
CA ALA A 447 19.76 -8.17 -5.51
C ALA A 447 19.95 -8.89 -4.16
N ALA A 448 20.34 -10.15 -4.26
CA ALA A 448 20.53 -11.03 -3.12
C ALA A 448 21.70 -11.99 -3.40
N PRO A 449 22.32 -12.57 -2.37
CA PRO A 449 23.30 -13.63 -2.53
C PRO A 449 22.76 -14.77 -3.40
N ASP A 450 23.62 -15.35 -4.22
CA ASP A 450 23.32 -16.46 -5.14
C ASP A 450 22.25 -16.18 -6.21
N ARG A 451 21.79 -14.93 -6.34
CA ARG A 451 20.83 -14.51 -7.37
C ARG A 451 21.54 -13.87 -8.58
N ASP A 452 21.27 -14.38 -9.78
CA ASP A 452 21.87 -13.87 -11.02
C ASP A 452 21.16 -12.59 -11.50
N ILE A 453 21.81 -11.44 -11.28
CA ILE A 453 21.29 -10.12 -11.65
C ILE A 453 21.20 -9.91 -13.18
N VAL A 454 22.01 -10.61 -13.97
CA VAL A 454 21.99 -10.51 -15.44
C VAL A 454 20.74 -11.20 -15.99
N LYS A 455 20.46 -12.41 -15.48
CA LYS A 455 19.23 -13.12 -15.81
C LYS A 455 18.00 -12.30 -15.40
N LEU A 456 18.02 -11.71 -14.21
CA LEU A 456 16.96 -10.82 -13.71
C LEU A 456 16.68 -9.64 -14.64
N ARG A 457 17.72 -9.03 -15.22
CA ARG A 457 17.55 -7.94 -16.19
C ARG A 457 16.71 -8.38 -17.39
N GLY A 458 16.99 -9.55 -17.96
CA GLY A 458 16.25 -10.09 -19.11
C GLY A 458 14.81 -10.46 -18.76
N VAL A 459 14.60 -11.04 -17.58
CA VAL A 459 13.27 -11.32 -17.01
C VAL A 459 12.47 -10.03 -16.85
N PHE A 460 13.09 -8.98 -16.32
CA PHE A 460 12.47 -7.68 -16.13
C PHE A 460 12.09 -7.04 -17.48
N ASP A 461 13.00 -7.04 -18.46
CA ASP A 461 12.72 -6.47 -19.79
C ASP A 461 11.49 -7.14 -20.43
N ARG A 462 11.36 -8.46 -20.27
CA ARG A 462 10.21 -9.22 -20.77
C ARG A 462 8.92 -8.88 -20.02
N LEU A 463 8.98 -8.81 -18.69
CA LEU A 463 7.84 -8.40 -17.86
C LEU A 463 7.36 -6.99 -18.24
N GLN A 464 8.27 -6.03 -18.39
CA GLN A 464 7.95 -4.65 -18.77
C GLN A 464 7.38 -4.55 -20.19
N ALA A 465 7.84 -5.41 -21.11
CA ALA A 465 7.36 -5.43 -22.49
C ALA A 465 5.93 -5.97 -22.62
N ASP A 466 5.62 -7.03 -21.86
CA ASP A 466 4.44 -7.88 -22.08
C ASP A 466 3.31 -7.65 -21.06
N ALA A 467 3.57 -7.02 -19.91
CA ALA A 467 2.56 -6.78 -18.87
C ALA A 467 1.46 -5.82 -19.34
N TRP A 468 0.22 -6.09 -18.95
CA TRP A 468 -0.94 -5.34 -19.41
C TRP A 468 -1.27 -4.14 -18.53
N TYR A 469 -1.04 -4.26 -17.23
CA TYR A 469 -1.41 -3.28 -16.21
C TYR A 469 -0.21 -2.54 -15.63
N LEU A 470 0.98 -2.79 -16.17
CA LEU A 470 2.21 -2.08 -15.81
C LEU A 470 2.37 -0.82 -16.65
N HIS A 471 2.57 0.32 -15.98
CA HIS A 471 2.73 1.65 -16.58
C HIS A 471 4.07 2.25 -16.18
N ALA A 472 4.59 3.14 -17.04
CA ALA A 472 5.74 3.98 -16.73
C ALA A 472 5.29 5.43 -16.50
N ALA A 473 5.78 6.04 -15.43
CA ALA A 473 5.64 7.47 -15.18
C ALA A 473 6.63 8.28 -16.05
N ARG A 474 6.46 9.60 -16.09
CA ARG A 474 7.34 10.51 -16.86
C ARG A 474 8.80 10.45 -16.39
N ASP A 475 9.04 10.16 -15.12
CA ASP A 475 10.37 9.98 -14.52
C ASP A 475 10.91 8.55 -14.69
N GLY A 476 10.21 7.69 -15.44
CA GLY A 476 10.62 6.31 -15.71
C GLY A 476 10.28 5.31 -14.61
N LYS A 477 9.61 5.72 -13.52
CA LYS A 477 9.17 4.79 -12.47
C LYS A 477 8.05 3.90 -12.99
N LEU A 478 8.12 2.62 -12.65
CA LEU A 478 7.11 1.63 -13.03
C LEU A 478 6.13 1.39 -11.90
N PHE A 479 4.85 1.27 -12.23
CA PHE A 479 3.78 1.03 -11.28
C PHE A 479 2.58 0.34 -11.95
N PHE A 480 1.81 -0.40 -11.18
CA PHE A 480 0.58 -1.03 -11.64
C PHE A 480 -0.61 -0.07 -11.54
N LYS A 481 -1.51 -0.15 -12.53
CA LYS A 481 -2.83 0.50 -12.51
C LYS A 481 -3.94 -0.52 -12.71
N ASN A 482 -5.17 -0.10 -12.47
CA ASN A 482 -6.38 -0.88 -12.76
C ASN A 482 -6.85 -0.79 -14.22
N VAL A 483 -6.10 -0.09 -15.08
CA VAL A 483 -6.40 0.09 -16.50
C VAL A 483 -5.28 -0.50 -17.36
N GLU A 484 -5.67 -1.08 -18.49
CA GLU A 484 -4.73 -1.60 -19.49
C GLU A 484 -3.83 -0.45 -20.00
N ASN A 485 -2.55 -0.76 -20.19
CA ASN A 485 -1.65 0.12 -20.92
C ASN A 485 -1.99 0.14 -22.41
N LEU A 486 -1.40 1.09 -23.13
CA LEU A 486 -1.76 1.34 -24.51
C LEU A 486 -1.52 0.12 -25.43
N LYS A 487 -0.43 -0.62 -25.22
CA LYS A 487 -0.13 -1.84 -25.99
C LYS A 487 -1.17 -2.93 -25.75
N ALA A 488 -1.55 -3.15 -24.49
CA ALA A 488 -2.60 -4.09 -24.11
C ALA A 488 -3.95 -3.65 -24.70
N LYS A 489 -4.31 -2.37 -24.60
CA LYS A 489 -5.54 -1.82 -25.19
C LYS A 489 -5.59 -2.07 -26.71
N VAL A 490 -4.49 -1.87 -27.43
CA VAL A 490 -4.38 -2.20 -28.86
C VAL A 490 -4.62 -3.69 -29.11
N ALA A 491 -3.97 -4.57 -28.33
CA ALA A 491 -4.14 -6.01 -28.47
C ALA A 491 -5.58 -6.47 -28.19
N THR A 492 -6.22 -5.91 -27.15
CA THR A 492 -7.62 -6.15 -26.79
C THR A 492 -8.56 -5.71 -27.93
N TYR A 493 -8.40 -4.50 -28.45
CA TYR A 493 -9.21 -3.97 -29.55
C TYR A 493 -9.02 -4.79 -30.84
N ALA A 494 -7.77 -5.14 -31.17
CA ALA A 494 -7.47 -5.95 -32.36
C ALA A 494 -8.07 -7.36 -32.26
N ARG A 495 -7.97 -8.00 -31.08
CA ARG A 495 -8.53 -9.33 -30.83
C ARG A 495 -10.06 -9.34 -30.95
N ASN A 496 -10.72 -8.31 -30.45
CA ASN A 496 -12.19 -8.20 -30.45
C ASN A 496 -12.80 -7.92 -31.84
N LYS A 497 -11.99 -7.55 -32.85
CA LYS A 497 -12.48 -7.37 -34.23
C LYS A 497 -12.77 -8.71 -34.92
N LEU A 498 -13.98 -8.83 -35.47
CA LEU A 498 -14.38 -9.95 -36.33
C LEU A 498 -13.58 -9.97 -37.64
N ARG A 499 -13.42 -11.14 -38.26
CA ARG A 499 -12.66 -11.30 -39.51
C ARG A 499 -13.14 -10.36 -40.62
N GLU A 500 -14.45 -10.24 -40.82
CA GLU A 500 -15.05 -9.34 -41.83
C GLU A 500 -14.68 -7.88 -41.60
N GLN A 501 -14.61 -7.44 -40.34
CA GLN A 501 -14.20 -6.08 -39.99
C GLN A 501 -12.70 -5.86 -40.29
N ARG A 502 -11.86 -6.88 -40.04
CA ARG A 502 -10.43 -6.84 -40.40
C ARG A 502 -10.24 -6.78 -41.91
N GLU A 503 -11.00 -7.58 -42.67
CA GLU A 503 -10.97 -7.58 -44.14
C GLU A 503 -11.48 -6.26 -44.73
N LYS A 504 -12.51 -5.65 -44.13
CA LYS A 504 -12.98 -4.30 -44.51
C LYS A 504 -11.90 -3.25 -44.29
N GLU A 505 -11.28 -3.22 -43.12
CA GLU A 505 -10.17 -2.29 -42.86
C GLU A 505 -9.04 -2.49 -43.87
N LEU A 506 -8.63 -3.75 -44.11
CA LEU A 506 -7.58 -4.06 -45.08
C LEU A 506 -7.94 -3.57 -46.48
N ARG A 507 -9.19 -3.79 -46.91
CA ARG A 507 -9.71 -3.28 -48.19
C ARG A 507 -9.56 -1.77 -48.30
N ASP A 508 -10.03 -1.03 -47.29
CA ASP A 508 -9.96 0.43 -47.28
C ASP A 508 -8.49 0.91 -47.36
N ARG A 509 -7.57 0.22 -46.66
CA ARG A 509 -6.14 0.55 -46.69
C ARG A 509 -5.44 0.24 -48.01
N LEU A 510 -5.71 -0.92 -48.59
CA LEU A 510 -5.18 -1.27 -49.90
C LEU A 510 -5.70 -0.29 -50.95
N GLY A 511 -6.96 0.15 -50.84
CA GLY A 511 -7.53 1.18 -51.70
C GLY A 511 -6.77 2.51 -51.64
N GLU A 512 -6.43 2.98 -50.44
CA GLU A 512 -5.62 4.21 -50.28
C GLU A 512 -4.14 4.00 -50.68
N MET A 513 -3.56 2.84 -50.38
CA MET A 513 -2.16 2.54 -50.71
C MET A 513 -1.91 2.47 -52.22
N PHE A 514 -2.86 1.91 -52.97
CA PHE A 514 -2.85 1.84 -54.44
C PHE A 514 -3.73 2.93 -55.08
N LYS A 515 -3.89 4.07 -54.41
CA LYS A 515 -4.67 5.18 -54.93
C LYS A 515 -4.05 5.72 -56.21
N VAL A 516 -4.90 5.88 -57.23
CA VAL A 516 -4.50 6.34 -58.55
C VAL A 516 -3.99 7.77 -58.49
N THR A 517 -2.72 7.98 -58.83
CA THR A 517 -2.07 9.30 -58.88
C THR A 517 -1.74 9.72 -60.32
N THR A 518 -0.75 9.10 -60.94
CA THR A 518 -0.27 9.47 -62.29
C THR A 518 -1.12 8.93 -63.44
N ARG A 519 -1.98 7.94 -63.16
CA ARG A 519 -2.80 7.23 -64.16
C ARG A 519 -2.00 6.52 -65.27
N ALA A 520 -0.69 6.37 -65.13
CA ALA A 520 0.16 5.78 -66.15
C ALA A 520 0.04 4.25 -66.26
N ALA A 521 -0.05 3.54 -65.12
CA ALA A 521 -0.13 2.08 -65.08
C ALA A 521 -1.58 1.56 -65.06
N TYR A 522 -2.45 2.21 -64.29
CA TYR A 522 -3.87 1.87 -64.16
C TYR A 522 -4.67 3.14 -63.85
N GLN A 523 -5.96 3.13 -64.18
CA GLN A 523 -6.87 4.26 -63.97
C GLN A 523 -7.94 3.97 -62.92
N LYS A 524 -8.10 2.69 -62.52
CA LYS A 524 -9.01 2.25 -61.47
C LYS A 524 -8.34 1.25 -60.53
N ILE A 525 -8.76 1.24 -59.28
CA ILE A 525 -8.31 0.29 -58.25
C ILE A 525 -9.53 -0.37 -57.63
N GLN A 526 -9.49 -1.70 -57.49
CA GLN A 526 -10.41 -2.45 -56.65
C GLN A 526 -9.61 -3.29 -55.65
N ALA A 527 -9.77 -2.98 -54.37
CA ALA A 527 -9.11 -3.71 -53.29
C ALA A 527 -10.03 -4.82 -52.77
N LEU A 528 -9.52 -6.04 -52.72
CA LEU A 528 -10.22 -7.24 -52.22
C LEU A 528 -11.69 -7.35 -52.68
N PRO A 529 -12.00 -7.19 -53.98
CA PRO A 529 -13.36 -7.39 -54.48
C PRO A 529 -13.69 -8.88 -54.55
N ALA A 530 -14.97 -9.21 -54.57
CA ALA A 530 -15.40 -10.51 -55.09
C ALA A 530 -15.31 -10.49 -56.63
N LEU A 531 -15.00 -11.63 -57.26
CA LEU A 531 -14.76 -11.69 -58.71
C LEU A 531 -15.98 -11.25 -59.54
N ASP A 532 -17.19 -11.52 -59.06
CA ASP A 532 -18.46 -11.12 -59.67
C ASP A 532 -18.73 -9.60 -59.60
N GLN A 533 -18.03 -8.88 -58.73
CA GLN A 533 -18.12 -7.43 -58.60
C GLN A 533 -17.18 -6.68 -59.56
N ILE A 534 -16.28 -7.39 -60.24
CA ILE A 534 -15.29 -6.79 -61.14
C ILE A 534 -15.94 -6.53 -62.50
N GLN A 535 -16.08 -5.25 -62.85
CA GLN A 535 -16.60 -4.81 -64.15
C GLN A 535 -15.52 -4.05 -64.93
N LEU A 536 -15.07 -4.64 -66.04
CA LEU A 536 -14.03 -4.05 -66.88
C LEU A 536 -14.63 -3.05 -67.87
N GLN A 537 -13.91 -1.96 -68.11
CA GLN A 537 -14.31 -0.92 -69.06
C GLN A 537 -13.30 -0.80 -70.20
N GLN A 538 -13.79 -0.48 -71.39
CA GLN A 538 -12.97 -0.40 -72.60
C GLN A 538 -11.86 0.65 -72.52
N ASP A 539 -12.09 1.76 -71.80
CA ASP A 539 -11.20 2.93 -71.82
C ASP A 539 -10.30 3.07 -70.57
N SER A 540 -10.30 2.07 -69.68
CA SER A 540 -9.52 2.12 -68.44
C SER A 540 -8.97 0.76 -68.03
N VAL A 541 -7.73 0.73 -67.55
CA VAL A 541 -7.11 -0.43 -66.90
C VAL A 541 -7.43 -0.40 -65.41
N THR A 542 -7.89 -1.54 -64.87
CA THR A 542 -8.21 -1.72 -63.45
C THR A 542 -7.15 -2.59 -62.78
N LEU A 543 -6.49 -2.06 -61.75
CA LEU A 543 -5.70 -2.87 -60.82
C LEU A 543 -6.65 -3.53 -59.80
N VAL A 544 -6.60 -4.85 -59.71
CA VAL A 544 -7.35 -5.63 -58.72
C VAL A 544 -6.37 -6.20 -57.71
N VAL A 545 -6.42 -5.73 -56.47
CA VAL A 545 -5.64 -6.33 -55.38
C VAL A 545 -6.47 -7.48 -54.82
N PHE A 546 -6.15 -8.70 -55.23
CA PHE A 546 -6.99 -9.87 -55.02
C PHE A 546 -6.52 -10.69 -53.82
N ARG A 547 -7.48 -11.22 -53.05
CA ARG A 547 -7.23 -12.00 -51.85
C ARG A 547 -6.31 -13.19 -52.17
N PRO A 548 -5.17 -13.33 -51.48
CA PRO A 548 -4.34 -14.53 -51.53
C PRO A 548 -5.07 -15.73 -50.90
N ALA A 549 -5.20 -16.80 -51.66
CA ALA A 549 -5.73 -18.10 -51.28
C ALA A 549 -5.09 -19.16 -52.19
N ASP A 550 -5.14 -20.42 -51.79
CA ASP A 550 -4.50 -21.51 -52.54
C ASP A 550 -5.09 -21.66 -53.96
N ASP A 551 -6.35 -21.28 -54.16
CA ASP A 551 -7.08 -21.32 -55.42
C ASP A 551 -7.09 -19.98 -56.18
N SER A 552 -6.47 -18.92 -55.65
CA SER A 552 -6.57 -17.57 -56.23
C SER A 552 -6.13 -17.49 -57.68
N PHE A 553 -5.01 -18.11 -58.05
CA PHE A 553 -4.51 -18.09 -59.44
C PHE A 553 -5.48 -18.78 -60.40
N ARG A 554 -6.03 -19.93 -59.99
CA ARG A 554 -7.03 -20.65 -60.78
C ARG A 554 -8.30 -19.82 -60.95
N ALA A 555 -8.77 -19.18 -59.88
CA ALA A 555 -9.95 -18.34 -59.91
C ALA A 555 -9.76 -17.10 -60.82
N ILE A 556 -8.57 -16.49 -60.80
CA ILE A 556 -8.19 -15.38 -61.68
C ILE A 556 -8.17 -15.85 -63.15
N ASP A 557 -7.59 -17.01 -63.45
CA ASP A 557 -7.54 -17.56 -64.81
C ASP A 557 -8.94 -17.88 -65.36
N GLU A 558 -9.82 -18.45 -64.52
CA GLU A 558 -11.21 -18.72 -64.87
C GLU A 558 -11.99 -17.42 -65.11
N PHE A 559 -11.80 -16.40 -64.26
CA PHE A 559 -12.37 -15.07 -64.47
C PHE A 559 -11.92 -14.49 -65.82
N TYR A 560 -10.61 -14.51 -66.10
CA TYR A 560 -10.00 -13.92 -67.29
C TYR A 560 -10.52 -14.55 -68.60
N LYS A 561 -10.71 -15.87 -68.63
CA LYS A 561 -11.25 -16.58 -69.81
C LYS A 561 -12.61 -16.05 -70.25
N ASN A 562 -13.42 -15.62 -69.29
CA ASN A 562 -14.81 -15.18 -69.47
C ASN A 562 -14.97 -13.66 -69.67
N GLN A 563 -13.88 -12.88 -69.72
CA GLN A 563 -13.95 -11.43 -69.93
C GLN A 563 -13.84 -11.03 -71.40
N GLN A 564 -14.59 -10.00 -71.80
CA GLN A 564 -14.49 -9.36 -73.12
C GLN A 564 -13.23 -8.47 -73.22
N TYR A 565 -12.95 -7.68 -72.19
CA TYR A 565 -11.85 -6.70 -72.17
C TYR A 565 -10.62 -7.23 -71.42
N LYS A 566 -10.05 -8.34 -71.92
CA LYS A 566 -8.96 -9.08 -71.28
C LYS A 566 -7.71 -8.24 -70.96
N ASN A 567 -7.38 -7.24 -71.79
CA ASN A 567 -6.22 -6.36 -71.61
C ASN A 567 -6.49 -5.13 -70.72
N ARG A 568 -7.61 -5.12 -69.97
CA ARG A 568 -8.05 -3.98 -69.14
C ARG A 568 -8.03 -4.27 -67.64
N VAL A 569 -7.36 -5.34 -67.21
CA VAL A 569 -7.23 -5.72 -65.80
C VAL A 569 -5.83 -6.26 -65.49
N CYS A 570 -5.32 -5.97 -64.30
CA CYS A 570 -4.12 -6.60 -63.74
C CYS A 570 -4.45 -7.09 -62.32
N PHE A 571 -4.03 -8.29 -61.93
CA PHE A 571 -4.28 -8.83 -60.60
C PHE A 571 -3.00 -8.80 -59.76
N LEU A 572 -3.03 -8.10 -58.62
CA LEU A 572 -1.97 -8.16 -57.62
C LEU A 572 -2.38 -9.11 -56.48
N THR A 573 -1.66 -10.21 -56.30
CA THR A 573 -1.94 -11.23 -55.28
C THR A 573 -0.64 -11.86 -54.76
N GLY A 574 -0.72 -12.98 -54.03
CA GLY A 574 0.45 -13.72 -53.59
C GLY A 574 0.12 -14.94 -52.74
N ALA A 575 0.92 -15.24 -51.72
CA ALA A 575 0.81 -16.50 -50.96
C ALA A 575 -0.26 -16.45 -49.85
N ALA A 576 -1.07 -17.51 -49.75
CA ALA A 576 -2.18 -17.62 -48.78
C ALA A 576 -1.74 -17.50 -47.31
N LYS A 577 -0.62 -18.13 -46.92
CA LYS A 577 -0.14 -18.14 -45.52
C LYS A 577 0.21 -16.74 -44.98
N ALA A 578 0.57 -15.80 -45.83
CA ALA A 578 0.94 -14.44 -45.41
C ALA A 578 -0.29 -13.54 -45.18
N TYR A 579 -1.47 -13.94 -45.69
CA TYR A 579 -2.68 -13.11 -45.66
C TYR A 579 -3.25 -12.93 -44.25
N ASP A 580 -3.27 -13.98 -43.42
CA ASP A 580 -3.76 -13.86 -42.04
C ASP A 580 -2.87 -12.93 -41.21
N THR A 581 -1.55 -12.92 -41.44
CA THR A 581 -0.63 -11.96 -40.82
C THR A 581 -0.99 -10.52 -41.22
N VAL A 582 -1.31 -10.26 -42.49
CA VAL A 582 -1.75 -8.92 -42.92
C VAL A 582 -3.05 -8.52 -42.24
N LEU A 583 -4.01 -9.44 -42.07
CA LEU A 583 -5.26 -9.18 -41.35
C LEU A 583 -5.02 -8.84 -39.88
N GLU A 584 -4.09 -9.52 -39.22
CA GLU A 584 -3.68 -9.20 -37.85
C GLU A 584 -3.06 -7.80 -37.75
N ARG A 585 -2.11 -7.47 -38.65
CA ARG A 585 -1.48 -6.13 -38.67
C ARG A 585 -2.47 -5.02 -39.02
N ALA A 586 -3.42 -5.29 -39.91
CA ALA A 586 -4.51 -4.36 -40.21
C ALA A 586 -5.38 -4.12 -38.96
N ALA A 587 -5.68 -5.17 -38.19
CA ALA A 587 -6.47 -5.06 -36.98
C ALA A 587 -5.75 -4.25 -35.89
N GLU A 588 -4.46 -4.48 -35.66
CA GLU A 588 -3.62 -3.69 -34.73
C GLU A 588 -3.57 -2.22 -35.14
N LEU A 589 -3.34 -1.94 -36.43
CA LEU A 589 -3.29 -0.58 -36.95
C LEU A 589 -4.66 0.14 -36.86
N SER A 590 -5.75 -0.57 -37.09
CA SER A 590 -7.10 -0.06 -36.89
C SER A 590 -7.36 0.25 -35.42
N ALA A 591 -6.96 -0.65 -34.52
CA ALA A 591 -7.12 -0.50 -33.08
C ALA A 591 -6.41 0.75 -32.55
N ILE A 592 -5.14 0.97 -32.88
CA ILE A 592 -4.42 2.18 -32.42
C ILE A 592 -5.04 3.46 -32.96
N ARG A 593 -5.59 3.46 -34.19
CA ARG A 593 -6.29 4.63 -34.74
C ARG A 593 -7.62 4.89 -34.05
N THR A 594 -8.37 3.85 -33.70
CA THR A 594 -9.57 4.00 -32.87
C THR A 594 -9.21 4.62 -31.53
N ILE A 595 -8.13 4.15 -30.88
CA ILE A 595 -7.68 4.69 -29.60
C ILE A 595 -7.28 6.17 -29.73
N ILE A 596 -6.52 6.55 -30.76
CA ILE A 596 -6.17 7.96 -31.00
C ILE A 596 -7.43 8.80 -31.26
N GLY A 597 -8.40 8.29 -32.02
CA GLY A 597 -9.67 8.98 -32.26
C GLY A 597 -10.52 9.15 -31.00
N GLU A 598 -10.49 8.19 -30.06
CA GLU A 598 -11.09 8.35 -28.72
C GLU A 598 -10.39 9.47 -27.94
N MET A 599 -9.05 9.50 -27.96
CA MET A 599 -8.27 10.56 -27.29
C MET A 599 -8.55 11.95 -27.86
N ASP A 600 -8.74 12.06 -29.18
CA ASP A 600 -9.13 13.31 -29.84
C ASP A 600 -10.53 13.78 -29.38
N GLN A 601 -11.49 12.85 -29.26
CA GLN A 601 -12.85 13.13 -28.78
C GLN A 601 -12.88 13.54 -27.29
N GLU A 602 -12.01 12.96 -26.48
CA GLU A 602 -11.83 13.29 -25.06
C GLU A 602 -11.06 14.60 -24.85
N GLY A 603 -10.51 15.22 -25.91
CA GLY A 603 -9.79 16.49 -25.85
C GLY A 603 -8.37 16.35 -25.27
N VAL A 604 -7.76 15.18 -25.36
CA VAL A 604 -6.36 14.96 -24.96
C VAL A 604 -5.45 15.79 -25.88
N ARG A 605 -4.53 16.56 -25.30
CA ARG A 605 -3.61 17.41 -26.08
C ARG A 605 -2.59 16.54 -26.81
N GLU A 606 -2.18 16.94 -28.02
CA GLU A 606 -1.12 16.26 -28.78
C GLU A 606 0.23 16.24 -28.05
N SER A 607 0.47 17.20 -27.15
CA SER A 607 1.65 17.25 -26.29
C SER A 607 1.59 16.34 -25.05
N ASP A 608 0.46 15.65 -24.84
CA ASP A 608 0.35 14.67 -23.76
C ASP A 608 1.24 13.46 -24.05
N PRO A 609 2.04 12.98 -23.08
CA PRO A 609 2.91 11.82 -23.26
C PRO A 609 2.18 10.57 -23.79
N GLN A 610 0.93 10.32 -23.39
CA GLN A 610 0.16 9.16 -23.88
C GLN A 610 -0.19 9.31 -25.36
N TYR A 611 -0.47 10.55 -25.81
CA TYR A 611 -0.78 10.85 -27.21
C TYR A 611 0.46 10.67 -28.09
N ILE A 612 1.61 11.14 -27.59
CA ILE A 612 2.92 10.97 -28.23
C ILE A 612 3.23 9.47 -28.35
N GLU A 613 3.10 8.71 -27.26
CA GLU A 613 3.32 7.25 -27.27
C GLU A 613 2.38 6.54 -28.27
N ALA A 614 1.10 6.91 -28.31
CA ALA A 614 0.15 6.37 -29.28
C ALA A 614 0.52 6.66 -30.72
N THR A 615 1.01 7.86 -30.99
CA THR A 615 1.48 8.25 -32.32
C THR A 615 2.73 7.47 -32.73
N GLU A 616 3.66 7.24 -31.80
CA GLU A 616 4.84 6.40 -32.05
C GLU A 616 4.47 4.94 -32.32
N ILE A 617 3.56 4.38 -31.51
CA ILE A 617 3.05 3.01 -31.70
C ILE A 617 2.34 2.93 -33.06
N ARG A 618 1.51 3.91 -33.43
CA ARG A 618 0.86 3.98 -34.74
C ARG A 618 1.90 3.92 -35.87
N SER A 619 2.94 4.75 -35.82
CA SER A 619 4.00 4.76 -36.84
C SER A 619 4.70 3.40 -36.97
N LYS A 620 5.02 2.75 -35.84
CA LYS A 620 5.60 1.41 -35.83
C LYS A 620 4.65 0.36 -36.43
N LEU A 621 3.36 0.41 -36.08
CA LEU A 621 2.35 -0.50 -36.62
C LEU A 621 2.07 -0.26 -38.10
N GLU A 622 2.12 0.99 -38.58
CA GLU A 622 2.04 1.32 -40.00
C GLU A 622 3.21 0.71 -40.79
N GLY A 623 4.44 0.86 -40.29
CA GLY A 623 5.62 0.22 -40.90
C GLY A 623 5.47 -1.31 -40.99
N ARG A 624 5.04 -1.96 -39.90
CA ARG A 624 4.80 -3.41 -39.87
C ARG A 624 3.68 -3.84 -40.82
N PHE A 625 2.61 -3.05 -40.92
CA PHE A 625 1.51 -3.29 -41.85
C PHE A 625 1.98 -3.22 -43.30
N TYR A 626 2.71 -2.17 -43.68
CA TYR A 626 3.24 -2.03 -45.05
C TYR A 626 4.24 -3.14 -45.40
N GLN A 627 5.09 -3.53 -44.45
CA GLN A 627 5.98 -4.67 -44.63
C GLN A 627 5.19 -5.96 -44.90
N ALA A 628 4.19 -6.27 -44.07
CA ALA A 628 3.36 -7.45 -44.26
C ALA A 628 2.61 -7.43 -45.61
N CYS A 629 2.09 -6.28 -46.03
CA CYS A 629 1.48 -6.10 -47.34
C CYS A 629 2.47 -6.38 -48.48
N ARG A 630 3.70 -5.86 -48.38
CA ARG A 630 4.75 -6.08 -49.38
C ARG A 630 5.17 -7.56 -49.48
N GLU A 631 5.19 -8.28 -48.36
CA GLU A 631 5.51 -9.71 -48.33
C GLU A 631 4.36 -10.58 -48.86
N THR A 632 3.12 -10.09 -48.77
CA THR A 632 1.91 -10.83 -49.14
C THR A 632 1.49 -10.60 -50.59
N PHE A 633 1.52 -9.36 -51.07
CA PHE A 633 1.07 -8.97 -52.41
C PHE A 633 2.28 -8.80 -53.33
N THR A 634 2.89 -9.92 -53.73
CA THR A 634 4.18 -9.98 -54.43
C THR A 634 4.08 -10.31 -55.92
N ILE A 635 2.95 -10.87 -56.36
CA ILE A 635 2.76 -11.40 -57.71
C ILE A 635 1.75 -10.54 -58.45
N LEU A 636 2.21 -9.92 -59.54
CA LEU A 636 1.34 -9.28 -60.52
C LEU A 636 1.04 -10.31 -61.63
N HIS A 637 -0.20 -10.78 -61.69
CA HIS A 637 -0.73 -11.77 -62.63
C HIS A 637 -1.56 -11.12 -63.72
#